data_AF-A0A455TXP4-F1
#
_entry.id   AF-A0A455TXP4-F1
#
_cell.length_a   1.000
_cell.length_b   1.000
_cell.length_c   1.000
_cell.angle_alpha   90.00
_cell.angle_beta   90.00
_cell.angle_gamma   90.00
#
_symmetry.space_group_name_H-M   'P 1'
#
loop_
_entity.id
_entity.type
_entity.pdbx_description
1 polymer ?
#
loop_
_entity_poly.entity_id
_entity_poly.type
_entity_poly.pdbx_seq_one_letter_code
_entity_poly.pdbx_strand_id
1 'polypeptide(L)'
;MARVNHKLVKQRLNEQRSKISDRQFFSSRLLAGHFEDLAAAQTRRYRYNRRVRVNLYWKPREKHVASTDNMFVRINTGNSLVTKVKGRENRYQIVCGLFAHELGHVLYTDFLAAQTHTNYLGSGRWYPYPPDLKTTADARNEKAFWNYVKTDPKNLEMVQMIAHHISNVIEDGYIENRMLNNFPGTLGYGLEKLREQHFEHIETVTQMIESEDEGKHIFESILQIMLSYAKFGEIKYGDEPLSDERIQAVFGLITDIDSALLSRSGKDRLNVVNMVLVRCWDYIESFCEECKKRQEEAVASGGSASLAETLSEVLGAIAGGSEMGEGSSTPVPEASGGSEESATAGKRAQTHADADSEDDSEETDSSQTDSETEENPSESGGSDNSTDEDAAPIDGGSSGSGKQETSDTEQGRIPYHQSESLSEPVGGSVEKNEDYEREHYDSAAADIERLLDKMAEKAACEQLENERIQELNDVAQNISYGNIHEGVPIRINRIASVDEEIMEQYDAISGPLLNISRQLQKSLLKQLKENRRGGKQTGLIMGRRLDAHALCRNDGKVFYKNNLPNEIPELAVGLLLDESGSMCSCDRCTYARASAIILYDFCQSLDIPVMVYGHSTDYTDVGNTVALYSYAEFDGFDHDDKYRMMDIAARGSNRDGAALRFVAEQLSKRPEAVKILILVSDGQPADSGYGGSAAEEDLRGIKQEYQRKGILFVAAAIGDDKQNIERIYGDSFLDISDLNQLPIKLTAVVKRHVRV
;
A
#
# COMPACT_ATOMS: atom_id res chain seq x y z
N MET A 1 -2.42 16.52 -24.16
CA MET A 1 -1.38 15.69 -23.52
C MET A 1 -0.07 15.89 -24.27
N ALA A 2 1.05 16.06 -23.57
CA ALA A 2 2.37 15.81 -24.18
C ALA A 2 2.44 14.36 -24.69
N ARG A 3 3.11 14.12 -25.83
CA ARG A 3 3.13 12.81 -26.48
C ARG A 3 4.21 11.90 -25.86
N VAL A 4 3.89 11.31 -24.71
CA VAL A 4 4.57 10.11 -24.23
C VAL A 4 4.64 9.10 -25.38
N ASN A 5 5.80 8.50 -25.61
CA ASN A 5 5.99 7.52 -26.68
C ASN A 5 5.39 6.16 -26.27
N HIS A 6 4.07 6.12 -26.10
CA HIS A 6 3.32 4.95 -25.59
C HIS A 6 3.58 3.67 -26.39
N LYS A 7 3.97 3.76 -27.67
CA LYS A 7 4.35 2.59 -28.47
C LYS A 7 5.69 1.99 -28.01
N LEU A 8 6.69 2.83 -27.75
CA LEU A 8 7.99 2.40 -27.24
C LEU A 8 7.88 1.92 -25.79
N VAL A 9 7.17 2.68 -24.94
CA VAL A 9 6.89 2.30 -23.54
C VAL A 9 6.18 0.94 -23.48
N LYS A 10 5.11 0.74 -24.26
CA LYS A 10 4.36 -0.54 -24.28
C LYS A 10 5.18 -1.72 -24.84
N GLN A 11 6.10 -1.48 -25.76
CA GLN A 11 7.04 -2.52 -26.20
C GLN A 11 7.98 -2.91 -25.05
N ARG A 12 8.63 -1.94 -24.41
CA ARG A 12 9.56 -2.17 -23.30
C ARG A 12 8.87 -2.78 -22.09
N LEU A 13 7.63 -2.40 -21.79
CA LEU A 13 6.79 -3.00 -20.75
C LEU A 13 6.63 -4.51 -20.96
N ASN A 14 6.23 -4.96 -22.16
CA ASN A 14 6.12 -6.39 -22.47
C ASN A 14 7.47 -7.13 -22.34
N GLU A 15 8.56 -6.49 -22.78
CA GLU A 15 9.93 -7.02 -22.66
C GLU A 15 10.43 -7.08 -21.20
N GLN A 16 9.90 -6.26 -20.28
CA GLN A 16 10.25 -6.28 -18.86
C GLN A 16 9.31 -7.18 -18.04
N ARG A 17 8.01 -7.21 -18.33
CA ARG A 17 7.01 -8.08 -17.66
C ARG A 17 7.40 -9.56 -17.72
N SER A 18 7.97 -10.01 -18.83
CA SER A 18 8.49 -11.37 -19.03
C SER A 18 9.78 -11.70 -18.25
N LYS A 19 10.47 -10.70 -17.68
CA LYS A 19 11.71 -10.87 -16.90
C LYS A 19 11.48 -10.82 -15.38
N ILE A 20 10.31 -10.43 -14.90
CA ILE A 20 10.02 -10.31 -13.45
C ILE A 20 9.96 -11.72 -12.83
N SER A 21 11.02 -12.07 -12.09
CA SER A 21 11.07 -13.31 -11.32
C SER A 21 10.13 -13.28 -10.11
N ASP A 22 9.74 -14.46 -9.62
CA ASP A 22 8.88 -14.57 -8.42
C ASP A 22 9.51 -13.88 -7.22
N ARG A 23 10.83 -13.99 -7.02
CA ARG A 23 11.55 -13.29 -5.96
C ARG A 23 11.39 -11.78 -6.05
N GLN A 24 11.53 -11.19 -7.24
CA GLN A 24 11.37 -9.75 -7.43
C GLN A 24 9.93 -9.29 -7.19
N PHE A 25 8.93 -10.09 -7.59
CA PHE A 25 7.51 -9.79 -7.34
C PHE A 25 7.17 -9.87 -5.85
N PHE A 26 7.50 -10.99 -5.21
CA PHE A 26 7.11 -11.30 -3.84
C PHE A 26 7.94 -10.59 -2.76
N SER A 27 9.08 -9.99 -3.08
CA SER A 27 9.77 -9.02 -2.21
C SER A 27 9.70 -7.59 -2.77
N SER A 28 8.64 -7.25 -3.53
CA SER A 28 8.45 -5.88 -4.04
C SER A 28 7.74 -4.98 -3.03
N ARG A 29 8.19 -3.73 -2.94
CA ARG A 29 7.49 -2.65 -2.23
C ARG A 29 6.09 -2.40 -2.81
N LEU A 30 5.87 -2.65 -4.10
CA LEU A 30 4.56 -2.52 -4.76
C LEU A 30 3.55 -3.57 -4.24
N LEU A 31 3.93 -4.84 -4.11
CA LEU A 31 3.06 -5.86 -3.52
C LEU A 31 2.83 -5.61 -2.02
N ALA A 32 3.85 -5.16 -1.29
CA ALA A 32 3.69 -4.74 0.11
C ALA A 32 2.70 -3.56 0.24
N GLY A 33 2.81 -2.53 -0.61
CA GLY A 33 1.90 -1.40 -0.66
C GLY A 33 0.46 -1.79 -1.00
N HIS A 34 0.25 -2.75 -1.90
CA HIS A 34 -1.07 -3.32 -2.19
C HIS A 34 -1.71 -3.93 -0.94
N PHE A 35 -0.96 -4.64 -0.09
CA PHE A 35 -1.47 -5.13 1.19
C PHE A 35 -1.69 -3.99 2.22
N GLU A 36 -0.83 -2.96 2.28
CA GLU A 36 -1.08 -1.75 3.10
C GLU A 36 -2.41 -1.07 2.72
N ASP A 37 -2.66 -0.88 1.42
CA ASP A 37 -3.88 -0.27 0.87
C ASP A 37 -5.11 -1.16 1.13
N LEU A 38 -4.96 -2.48 1.00
CA LEU A 38 -6.04 -3.44 1.26
C LEU A 38 -6.44 -3.45 2.74
N ALA A 39 -5.49 -3.46 3.68
CA ALA A 39 -5.81 -3.24 5.09
C ALA A 39 -6.46 -1.87 5.32
N ALA A 40 -5.93 -0.79 4.74
CA ALA A 40 -6.52 0.55 4.90
C ALA A 40 -7.96 0.64 4.34
N ALA A 41 -8.28 -0.08 3.26
CA ALA A 41 -9.61 -0.13 2.68
C ALA A 41 -10.61 -0.91 3.58
N GLN A 42 -10.21 -2.08 4.07
CA GLN A 42 -11.11 -2.97 4.84
C GLN A 42 -11.26 -2.50 6.30
N THR A 43 -10.18 -2.11 6.97
CA THR A 43 -10.19 -1.74 8.40
C THR A 43 -10.81 -0.36 8.68
N ARG A 44 -10.95 0.51 7.67
CA ARG A 44 -11.67 1.79 7.78
C ARG A 44 -13.09 1.65 8.35
N ARG A 45 -13.78 0.54 8.06
CA ARG A 45 -15.14 0.26 8.59
C ARG A 45 -15.15 0.12 10.12
N TYR A 46 -14.06 -0.37 10.69
CA TYR A 46 -13.84 -0.58 12.13
C TYR A 46 -13.26 0.66 12.83
N ARG A 47 -13.20 1.81 12.14
CA ARG A 47 -12.58 3.06 12.62
C ARG A 47 -11.10 2.92 13.01
N TYR A 48 -10.41 1.88 12.50
CA TYR A 48 -9.00 1.68 12.75
C TYR A 48 -8.19 2.69 11.91
N ASN A 49 -7.76 3.77 12.56
CA ASN A 49 -7.06 4.89 11.92
C ASN A 49 -5.52 4.74 11.93
N ARG A 50 -4.98 3.60 12.40
CA ARG A 50 -3.54 3.31 12.35
C ARG A 50 -3.19 2.68 11.02
N ARG A 51 -2.15 3.18 10.35
CA ARG A 51 -1.62 2.58 9.11
C ARG A 51 -0.79 1.35 9.47
N VAL A 52 -1.33 0.17 9.17
CA VAL A 52 -0.54 -1.08 9.15
C VAL A 52 0.52 -0.94 8.06
N ARG A 53 1.76 -1.30 8.38
CA ARG A 53 2.89 -1.34 7.46
C ARG A 53 3.21 -2.78 7.08
N VAL A 54 3.59 -3.05 5.84
CA VAL A 54 3.86 -4.42 5.37
C VAL A 54 5.30 -4.54 4.86
N ASN A 55 6.00 -5.59 5.29
CA ASN A 55 7.36 -5.91 4.86
C ASN A 55 7.41 -7.36 4.32
N LEU A 56 7.47 -7.49 2.99
CA LEU A 56 7.60 -8.78 2.31
C LEU A 56 9.06 -9.03 1.94
N TYR A 57 9.63 -10.14 2.43
CA TYR A 57 11.04 -10.46 2.20
C TYR A 57 11.26 -11.92 1.80
N TRP A 58 12.45 -12.22 1.28
CA TRP A 58 12.76 -13.52 0.66
C TRP A 58 14.00 -14.17 1.28
N LYS A 59 13.82 -15.05 2.28
CA LYS A 59 14.89 -15.85 2.89
C LYS A 59 14.51 -17.34 2.99
N PRO A 60 14.79 -18.17 1.97
CA PRO A 60 14.38 -19.59 1.94
C PRO A 60 15.08 -20.54 2.93
N ARG A 61 15.90 -20.03 3.86
CA ARG A 61 16.58 -20.82 4.91
C ARG A 61 16.12 -20.45 6.33
N GLU A 62 15.27 -19.43 6.46
CA GLU A 62 14.77 -18.97 7.75
C GLU A 62 13.46 -19.70 8.05
N LYS A 63 13.36 -20.38 9.20
CA LYS A 63 12.13 -21.12 9.59
C LYS A 63 10.90 -20.19 9.64
N HIS A 64 11.12 -18.93 10.07
CA HIS A 64 10.12 -17.87 10.17
C HIS A 64 9.25 -17.75 8.91
N VAL A 65 7.94 -17.64 9.14
CA VAL A 65 6.91 -17.53 8.09
C VAL A 65 6.36 -16.11 8.05
N ALA A 66 5.75 -15.64 9.15
CA ALA A 66 5.20 -14.30 9.32
C ALA A 66 5.18 -13.92 10.81
N SER A 67 5.10 -12.62 11.12
CA SER A 67 4.70 -12.10 12.44
C SER A 67 4.30 -10.62 12.39
N THR A 68 3.54 -10.18 13.40
CA THR A 68 3.18 -8.77 13.62
C THR A 68 3.66 -8.23 14.97
N ASP A 69 3.94 -6.93 15.02
CA ASP A 69 4.13 -6.13 16.25
C ASP A 69 2.92 -5.20 16.53
N ASN A 70 1.77 -5.49 15.91
CA ASN A 70 0.54 -4.70 15.91
C ASN A 70 0.62 -3.34 15.17
N MET A 71 1.77 -2.98 14.59
CA MET A 71 1.94 -1.84 13.67
C MET A 71 2.51 -2.24 12.30
N PHE A 72 3.40 -3.24 12.28
CA PHE A 72 4.04 -3.84 11.12
C PHE A 72 3.62 -5.31 11.00
N VAL A 73 3.47 -5.77 9.76
CA VAL A 73 3.33 -7.19 9.39
C VAL A 73 4.55 -7.58 8.55
N ARG A 74 5.27 -8.61 8.99
CA ARG A 74 6.44 -9.18 8.30
C ARG A 74 6.06 -10.52 7.71
N ILE A 75 6.42 -10.78 6.46
CA ILE A 75 6.17 -12.08 5.80
C ILE A 75 7.39 -12.51 5.00
N ASN A 76 7.92 -13.70 5.32
CA ASN A 76 8.97 -14.36 4.56
C ASN A 76 8.36 -15.10 3.35
N THR A 77 8.07 -14.37 2.27
CA THR A 77 7.55 -14.92 1.01
C THR A 77 8.51 -15.91 0.33
N GLY A 78 9.77 -15.98 0.78
CA GLY A 78 10.73 -17.00 0.38
C GLY A 78 10.64 -18.34 1.15
N ASN A 79 9.80 -18.45 2.18
CA ASN A 79 9.64 -19.67 3.00
C ASN A 79 9.18 -20.87 2.14
N SER A 80 9.45 -22.10 2.59
CA SER A 80 9.00 -23.33 1.93
C SER A 80 7.49 -23.43 1.79
N LEU A 81 6.71 -22.90 2.75
CA LEU A 81 5.25 -22.88 2.74
C LEU A 81 4.70 -22.22 1.46
N VAL A 82 5.23 -21.04 1.12
CA VAL A 82 4.87 -20.29 -0.10
C VAL A 82 5.56 -20.90 -1.33
N THR A 83 6.85 -21.20 -1.25
CA THR A 83 7.63 -21.52 -2.47
C THR A 83 7.36 -22.91 -3.05
N LYS A 84 6.92 -23.89 -2.24
CA LYS A 84 6.45 -25.21 -2.69
C LYS A 84 5.23 -25.11 -3.63
N VAL A 85 4.34 -24.14 -3.39
CA VAL A 85 3.08 -23.99 -4.14
C VAL A 85 3.37 -23.61 -5.61
N LYS A 86 2.62 -24.22 -6.53
CA LYS A 86 2.79 -24.05 -7.98
C LYS A 86 1.90 -22.92 -8.52
N GLY A 87 2.48 -22.06 -9.35
CA GLY A 87 1.80 -20.91 -9.96
C GLY A 87 1.90 -19.65 -9.09
N ARG A 88 2.12 -18.48 -9.73
CA ARG A 88 2.27 -17.19 -9.04
C ARG A 88 0.99 -16.78 -8.30
N GLU A 89 -0.18 -17.11 -8.85
CA GLU A 89 -1.47 -16.82 -8.25
C GLU A 89 -1.72 -17.60 -6.95
N ASN A 90 -1.55 -18.93 -6.96
CA ASN A 90 -1.71 -19.73 -5.76
C ASN A 90 -0.74 -19.29 -4.65
N ARG A 91 0.51 -18.92 -5.00
CA ARG A 91 1.46 -18.32 -4.04
C ARG A 91 0.99 -16.97 -3.47
N TYR A 92 0.39 -16.12 -4.30
CA TYR A 92 -0.21 -14.88 -3.83
C TYR A 92 -1.38 -15.15 -2.87
N GLN A 93 -2.19 -16.18 -3.08
CA GLN A 93 -3.24 -16.56 -2.12
C GLN A 93 -2.66 -16.95 -0.77
N ILE A 94 -1.59 -17.77 -0.73
CA ILE A 94 -0.91 -18.12 0.54
C ILE A 94 -0.32 -16.88 1.23
N VAL A 95 0.33 -15.97 0.49
CA VAL A 95 0.83 -14.71 1.06
C VAL A 95 -0.31 -13.80 1.53
N CYS A 96 -1.45 -13.78 0.84
CA CYS A 96 -2.63 -13.03 1.24
C CYS A 96 -3.32 -13.65 2.47
N GLY A 97 -3.31 -14.97 2.62
CA GLY A 97 -3.79 -15.68 3.80
C GLY A 97 -2.91 -15.44 5.02
N LEU A 98 -1.57 -15.49 4.86
CA LEU A 98 -0.63 -15.09 5.91
C LEU A 98 -0.89 -13.64 6.33
N PHE A 99 -1.04 -12.73 5.35
CA PHE A 99 -1.39 -11.34 5.65
C PHE A 99 -2.76 -11.19 6.36
N ALA A 100 -3.76 -11.99 5.99
CA ALA A 100 -5.08 -11.97 6.63
C ALA A 100 -5.03 -12.47 8.08
N HIS A 101 -4.26 -13.53 8.35
CA HIS A 101 -3.99 -14.05 9.69
C HIS A 101 -3.33 -12.98 10.58
N GLU A 102 -2.22 -12.39 10.13
CA GLU A 102 -1.51 -11.33 10.84
C GLU A 102 -2.38 -10.08 11.07
N LEU A 103 -3.20 -9.69 10.08
CA LEU A 103 -4.17 -8.61 10.21
C LEU A 103 -5.27 -8.94 11.24
N GLY A 104 -5.61 -10.21 11.42
CA GLY A 104 -6.49 -10.70 12.47
C GLY A 104 -5.95 -10.39 13.87
N HIS A 105 -4.66 -10.64 14.12
CA HIS A 105 -4.00 -10.27 15.38
C HIS A 105 -4.00 -8.75 15.62
N VAL A 106 -3.67 -7.95 14.60
CA VAL A 106 -3.70 -6.47 14.67
C VAL A 106 -5.09 -5.92 15.03
N LEU A 107 -6.17 -6.62 14.66
CA LEU A 107 -7.54 -6.19 14.90
C LEU A 107 -8.14 -6.71 16.22
N TYR A 108 -7.88 -7.97 16.58
CA TYR A 108 -8.72 -8.69 17.54
C TYR A 108 -7.99 -9.27 18.76
N THR A 109 -6.65 -9.25 18.80
CA THR A 109 -5.87 -9.81 19.92
C THR A 109 -5.62 -8.81 21.05
N ASP A 110 -5.78 -9.27 22.30
CA ASP A 110 -5.55 -8.46 23.51
C ASP A 110 -4.16 -8.75 24.10
N PHE A 111 -3.14 -8.17 23.46
CA PHE A 111 -1.73 -8.30 23.85
C PHE A 111 -1.49 -7.85 25.31
N LEU A 112 -2.27 -6.87 25.80
CA LEU A 112 -2.16 -6.39 27.18
C LEU A 112 -2.75 -7.38 28.18
N ALA A 113 -3.84 -8.09 27.84
CA ALA A 113 -4.36 -9.18 28.66
C ALA A 113 -3.39 -10.37 28.70
N ALA A 114 -2.76 -10.74 27.58
CA ALA A 114 -1.75 -11.82 27.53
C ALA A 114 -0.49 -11.49 28.36
N GLN A 115 0.02 -10.25 28.26
CA GLN A 115 1.09 -9.77 29.13
C GLN A 115 0.67 -9.79 30.61
N THR A 116 -0.57 -9.41 30.92
CA THR A 116 -1.09 -9.44 32.30
C THR A 116 -1.16 -10.87 32.84
N HIS A 117 -1.65 -11.82 32.04
CA HIS A 117 -1.69 -13.25 32.37
C HIS A 117 -0.31 -13.80 32.74
N THR A 118 0.68 -13.57 31.87
CA THR A 118 2.08 -13.96 32.07
C THR A 118 2.65 -13.44 33.40
N ASN A 119 2.41 -12.16 33.69
CA ASN A 119 2.84 -11.51 34.94
C ASN A 119 2.12 -12.07 36.19
N TYR A 120 0.84 -12.44 36.07
CA TYR A 120 0.09 -13.02 37.18
C TYR A 120 0.56 -14.46 37.49
N LEU A 121 0.81 -15.29 36.47
CA LEU A 121 1.45 -16.60 36.65
C LEU A 121 2.79 -16.47 37.39
N GLY A 122 3.63 -15.52 36.96
CA GLY A 122 4.90 -15.20 37.63
C GLY A 122 4.76 -14.68 39.07
N SER A 123 3.59 -14.20 39.46
CA SER A 123 3.25 -13.81 40.84
C SER A 123 2.65 -14.95 41.68
N GLY A 124 2.51 -16.16 41.11
CA GLY A 124 1.85 -17.30 41.74
C GLY A 124 0.33 -17.16 41.81
N ARG A 125 -0.31 -16.59 40.78
CA ARG A 125 -1.75 -16.28 40.74
C ARG A 125 -2.34 -16.53 39.35
N TRP A 126 -3.63 -16.87 39.31
CA TRP A 126 -4.41 -16.89 38.08
C TRP A 126 -4.88 -15.49 37.65
N TYR A 127 -5.08 -15.32 36.34
CA TYR A 127 -5.72 -14.16 35.70
C TYR A 127 -6.47 -14.65 34.45
N PRO A 128 -7.65 -14.10 34.10
CA PRO A 128 -8.42 -13.09 34.84
C PRO A 128 -8.96 -13.62 36.18
N TYR A 129 -9.24 -14.92 36.24
CA TYR A 129 -9.83 -15.63 37.37
C TYR A 129 -9.19 -17.02 37.47
N PRO A 130 -9.31 -17.72 38.62
CA PRO A 130 -8.99 -19.14 38.72
C PRO A 130 -9.83 -19.98 37.75
N PRO A 131 -9.30 -21.11 37.24
CA PRO A 131 -10.10 -22.07 36.47
C PRO A 131 -11.20 -22.70 37.34
N ASP A 132 -12.31 -23.07 36.71
CA ASP A 132 -13.45 -23.71 37.38
C ASP A 132 -13.18 -25.20 37.63
N LEU A 133 -12.80 -25.53 38.87
CA LEU A 133 -12.37 -26.86 39.30
C LEU A 133 -13.61 -27.75 39.57
N LYS A 134 -14.16 -28.34 38.50
CA LYS A 134 -15.38 -29.16 38.54
C LYS A 134 -15.13 -30.55 39.13
N THR A 135 -13.95 -31.13 38.88
CA THR A 135 -13.60 -32.51 39.29
C THR A 135 -12.62 -32.56 40.46
N THR A 136 -12.51 -33.74 41.09
CA THR A 136 -11.47 -33.99 42.12
C THR A 136 -10.08 -34.23 41.53
N ALA A 137 -9.96 -34.39 40.20
CA ALA A 137 -8.69 -34.34 39.49
C ALA A 137 -8.25 -32.88 39.32
N ASP A 138 -9.13 -31.97 38.86
CA ASP A 138 -8.81 -30.55 38.67
C ASP A 138 -8.19 -29.93 39.94
N ALA A 139 -8.80 -30.18 41.11
CA ALA A 139 -8.32 -29.68 42.40
C ALA A 139 -7.04 -30.36 42.92
N ARG A 140 -6.69 -31.55 42.40
CA ARG A 140 -5.39 -32.20 42.62
C ARG A 140 -4.33 -31.58 41.73
N ASN A 141 -4.68 -31.35 40.46
CA ASN A 141 -3.80 -30.93 39.40
C ASN A 141 -3.42 -29.45 39.53
N GLU A 142 -4.38 -28.57 39.89
CA GLU A 142 -4.07 -27.17 40.24
C GLU A 142 -3.09 -27.07 41.41
N LYS A 143 -3.21 -27.99 42.39
CA LYS A 143 -2.29 -28.08 43.52
C LYS A 143 -0.92 -28.64 43.12
N ALA A 144 -0.86 -29.59 42.19
CA ALA A 144 0.39 -30.14 41.65
C ALA A 144 1.14 -29.06 40.84
N PHE A 145 0.49 -28.45 39.85
CA PHE A 145 0.92 -27.26 39.11
C PHE A 145 1.54 -26.20 40.04
N TRP A 146 0.81 -25.80 41.09
CA TRP A 146 1.26 -24.76 42.01
C TRP A 146 2.38 -25.19 42.97
N ASN A 147 2.66 -26.47 43.15
CA ASN A 147 3.85 -26.95 43.84
C ASN A 147 5.05 -26.99 42.88
N TYR A 148 4.82 -27.50 41.67
CA TYR A 148 5.82 -27.61 40.61
C TYR A 148 6.43 -26.25 40.25
N VAL A 149 5.59 -25.27 39.92
CA VAL A 149 5.99 -23.88 39.59
C VAL A 149 6.76 -23.20 40.73
N LYS A 150 6.55 -23.60 41.99
CA LYS A 150 7.24 -23.05 43.17
C LYS A 150 8.54 -23.76 43.53
N THR A 151 8.88 -24.87 42.85
CA THR A 151 10.04 -25.71 43.20
C THR A 151 11.35 -25.21 42.58
N ASP A 152 11.32 -24.72 41.33
CA ASP A 152 12.47 -24.14 40.63
C ASP A 152 11.97 -22.97 39.75
N PRO A 153 12.62 -21.78 39.75
CA PRO A 153 12.32 -20.71 38.79
C PRO A 153 12.27 -21.16 37.31
N LYS A 154 13.03 -22.18 36.91
CA LYS A 154 12.94 -22.79 35.57
C LYS A 154 11.57 -23.42 35.29
N ASN A 155 10.93 -24.00 36.30
CA ASN A 155 9.60 -24.60 36.15
C ASN A 155 8.56 -23.53 35.80
N LEU A 156 8.69 -22.32 36.38
CA LEU A 156 7.85 -21.18 36.02
C LEU A 156 8.08 -20.73 34.56
N GLU A 157 9.34 -20.65 34.12
CA GLU A 157 9.71 -20.27 32.75
C GLU A 157 9.09 -21.22 31.71
N MET A 158 9.23 -22.53 31.90
CA MET A 158 8.62 -23.54 31.01
C MET A 158 7.08 -23.45 31.00
N VAL A 159 6.46 -23.33 32.17
CA VAL A 159 4.99 -23.23 32.29
C VAL A 159 4.47 -21.95 31.66
N GLN A 160 5.21 -20.83 31.71
CA GLN A 160 4.88 -19.61 30.99
C GLN A 160 4.95 -19.81 29.47
N MET A 161 5.98 -20.50 28.95
CA MET A 161 6.08 -20.82 27.51
C MET A 161 4.96 -21.74 27.03
N ILE A 162 4.60 -22.77 27.80
CA ILE A 162 3.49 -23.68 27.48
C ILE A 162 2.15 -22.94 27.53
N ALA A 163 1.95 -22.06 28.52
CA ALA A 163 0.78 -21.19 28.61
C ALA A 163 0.66 -20.23 27.41
N HIS A 164 1.79 -19.67 26.94
CA HIS A 164 1.82 -18.88 25.70
C HIS A 164 1.42 -19.71 24.49
N HIS A 165 1.93 -20.94 24.35
CA HIS A 165 1.60 -21.79 23.20
C HIS A 165 0.12 -22.20 23.16
N ILE A 166 -0.46 -22.58 24.31
CA ILE A 166 -1.90 -22.86 24.44
C ILE A 166 -2.72 -21.59 24.15
N SER A 167 -2.28 -20.42 24.65
CA SER A 167 -2.93 -19.15 24.33
C SER A 167 -2.88 -18.83 22.84
N ASN A 168 -1.78 -19.16 22.15
CA ASN A 168 -1.62 -18.93 20.73
C ASN A 168 -2.54 -19.85 19.91
N VAL A 169 -2.66 -21.13 20.28
CA VAL A 169 -3.61 -22.10 19.69
C VAL A 169 -5.06 -21.59 19.73
N ILE A 170 -5.50 -21.06 20.87
CA ILE A 170 -6.87 -20.55 21.06
C ILE A 170 -7.06 -19.19 20.36
N GLU A 171 -6.05 -18.32 20.39
CA GLU A 171 -6.08 -17.02 19.72
C GLU A 171 -6.11 -17.18 18.18
N ASP A 172 -5.33 -18.10 17.61
CA ASP A 172 -5.35 -18.49 16.20
C ASP A 172 -6.75 -18.88 15.73
N GLY A 173 -7.40 -19.80 16.46
CA GLY A 173 -8.76 -20.24 16.15
C GLY A 173 -9.74 -19.06 16.19
N TYR A 174 -9.59 -18.17 17.17
CA TYR A 174 -10.42 -16.98 17.30
C TYR A 174 -10.19 -16.01 16.15
N ILE A 175 -8.96 -15.54 15.92
CA ILE A 175 -8.66 -14.52 14.91
C ILE A 175 -9.00 -15.00 13.50
N GLU A 176 -8.77 -16.27 13.15
CA GLU A 176 -9.14 -16.79 11.83
C GLU A 176 -10.67 -16.90 11.66
N ASN A 177 -11.39 -17.39 12.68
CA ASN A 177 -12.85 -17.41 12.69
C ASN A 177 -13.44 -15.98 12.53
N ARG A 178 -12.88 -14.98 13.23
CA ARG A 178 -13.26 -13.57 13.07
C ARG A 178 -12.94 -13.04 11.67
N MET A 179 -11.76 -13.36 11.12
CA MET A 179 -11.33 -12.87 9.80
C MET A 179 -12.19 -13.44 8.66
N LEU A 180 -12.56 -14.72 8.72
CA LEU A 180 -13.46 -15.34 7.74
C LEU A 180 -14.86 -14.69 7.74
N ASN A 181 -15.48 -14.56 8.92
CA ASN A 181 -16.80 -13.94 9.05
C ASN A 181 -16.81 -12.46 8.63
N ASN A 182 -15.79 -11.69 9.02
CA ASN A 182 -15.77 -10.24 8.85
C ASN A 182 -15.21 -9.77 7.49
N PHE A 183 -14.44 -10.62 6.78
CA PHE A 183 -13.79 -10.26 5.51
C PHE A 183 -13.84 -11.36 4.41
N PRO A 184 -15.01 -11.94 4.07
CA PRO A 184 -15.15 -13.07 3.13
C PRO A 184 -14.81 -12.78 1.64
N GLY A 185 -14.20 -11.63 1.35
CA GLY A 185 -13.60 -11.33 0.04
C GLY A 185 -12.18 -11.87 -0.09
N THR A 186 -11.28 -11.10 -0.70
CA THR A 186 -9.88 -11.49 -0.98
C THR A 186 -9.12 -11.99 0.27
N LEU A 187 -9.36 -11.39 1.45
CA LEU A 187 -8.73 -11.82 2.71
C LEU A 187 -9.24 -13.19 3.16
N GLY A 188 -10.56 -13.38 3.18
CA GLY A 188 -11.20 -14.65 3.49
C GLY A 188 -10.72 -15.76 2.56
N TYR A 189 -10.76 -15.55 1.25
CA TYR A 189 -10.31 -16.56 0.28
C TYR A 189 -8.81 -16.89 0.39
N GLY A 190 -7.95 -15.89 0.59
CA GLY A 190 -6.53 -16.11 0.85
C GLY A 190 -6.31 -16.94 2.13
N LEU A 191 -7.05 -16.62 3.19
CA LEU A 191 -6.99 -17.33 4.47
C LEU A 191 -7.55 -18.76 4.37
N GLU A 192 -8.62 -18.98 3.61
CA GLU A 192 -9.13 -20.31 3.26
C GLU A 192 -8.05 -21.13 2.54
N LYS A 193 -7.29 -20.56 1.59
CA LYS A 193 -6.21 -21.28 0.91
C LYS A 193 -5.00 -21.56 1.80
N LEU A 194 -4.67 -20.68 2.74
CA LEU A 194 -3.69 -20.98 3.79
C LEU A 194 -4.19 -22.13 4.69
N ARG A 195 -5.46 -22.09 5.11
CA ARG A 195 -6.10 -23.09 5.97
C ARG A 195 -6.22 -24.46 5.30
N GLU A 196 -6.60 -24.51 4.02
CA GLU A 196 -6.58 -25.75 3.21
C GLU A 196 -5.17 -26.37 3.21
N GLN A 197 -4.12 -25.57 2.96
CA GLN A 197 -2.73 -26.06 2.96
C GLN A 197 -2.23 -26.47 4.36
N HIS A 198 -2.58 -25.73 5.41
CA HIS A 198 -2.21 -26.09 6.79
C HIS A 198 -2.89 -27.40 7.20
N PHE A 199 -4.18 -27.56 6.95
CA PHE A 199 -4.92 -28.78 7.28
C PHE A 199 -4.42 -30.00 6.51
N GLU A 200 -4.00 -29.86 5.24
CA GLU A 200 -3.35 -30.94 4.48
C GLU A 200 -2.11 -31.50 5.20
N HIS A 201 -1.34 -30.66 5.89
CA HIS A 201 -0.07 -31.02 6.55
C HIS A 201 -0.22 -31.48 8.02
N ILE A 202 -1.42 -31.46 8.61
CA ILE A 202 -1.66 -31.98 9.97
C ILE A 202 -1.72 -33.52 9.94
N GLU A 203 -0.94 -34.16 10.80
CA GLU A 203 -0.90 -35.63 11.00
C GLU A 203 -2.24 -36.18 11.52
N THR A 204 -2.53 -37.48 11.34
CA THR A 204 -3.63 -38.17 12.03
C THR A 204 -3.21 -38.60 13.45
N VAL A 205 -4.14 -38.93 14.34
CA VAL A 205 -3.79 -39.41 15.70
C VAL A 205 -2.94 -40.69 15.62
N THR A 206 -3.27 -41.63 14.72
CA THR A 206 -2.40 -42.80 14.41
C THR A 206 -0.96 -42.39 14.07
N GLN A 207 -0.77 -41.40 13.19
CA GLN A 207 0.56 -40.92 12.80
C GLN A 207 1.28 -40.18 13.94
N MET A 208 0.54 -39.48 14.80
CA MET A 208 1.10 -38.87 16.01
C MET A 208 1.62 -39.96 16.96
N ILE A 209 0.86 -41.04 17.18
CA ILE A 209 1.27 -42.21 17.97
C ILE A 209 2.52 -42.88 17.39
N GLU A 210 2.58 -43.14 16.08
CA GLU A 210 3.78 -43.67 15.41
C GLU A 210 5.02 -42.79 15.69
N SER A 211 4.84 -41.47 15.77
CA SER A 211 5.93 -40.53 16.05
C SER A 211 6.26 -40.34 17.54
N GLU A 212 5.37 -40.75 18.46
CA GLU A 212 5.69 -40.85 19.89
C GLU A 212 6.66 -42.01 20.15
N ASP A 213 6.50 -43.14 19.46
CA ASP A 213 7.46 -44.25 19.47
C ASP A 213 8.85 -43.85 18.91
N GLU A 214 8.90 -42.89 17.98
CA GLU A 214 10.15 -42.26 17.51
C GLU A 214 10.71 -41.18 18.46
N GLY A 215 9.97 -40.82 19.52
CA GLY A 215 10.43 -39.95 20.60
C GLY A 215 9.75 -38.58 20.71
N LYS A 216 8.65 -38.28 20.00
CA LYS A 216 7.75 -37.19 20.43
C LYS A 216 7.12 -37.53 21.79
N HIS A 217 6.69 -36.53 22.55
CA HIS A 217 5.95 -36.72 23.80
C HIS A 217 4.44 -36.54 23.58
N ILE A 218 3.58 -37.35 24.22
CA ILE A 218 2.11 -37.35 24.06
C ILE A 218 1.43 -35.96 24.15
N PHE A 219 1.98 -35.05 24.95
CA PHE A 219 1.50 -33.67 25.04
C PHE A 219 1.66 -32.87 23.72
N GLU A 220 2.68 -33.17 22.91
CA GLU A 220 2.87 -32.60 21.56
C GLU A 220 1.68 -32.98 20.66
N SER A 221 1.23 -34.23 20.73
CA SER A 221 0.06 -34.77 20.03
C SER A 221 -1.25 -34.14 20.52
N ILE A 222 -1.43 -34.02 21.84
CA ILE A 222 -2.61 -33.34 22.44
C ILE A 222 -2.67 -31.87 21.98
N LEU A 223 -1.55 -31.16 21.93
CA LEU A 223 -1.49 -29.79 21.38
C LEU A 223 -1.79 -29.75 19.88
N GLN A 224 -1.33 -30.72 19.10
CA GLN A 224 -1.59 -30.81 17.65
C GLN A 224 -3.08 -31.07 17.34
N ILE A 225 -3.74 -31.94 18.12
CA ILE A 225 -5.18 -32.20 18.06
C ILE A 225 -5.97 -30.96 18.49
N MET A 226 -5.57 -30.31 19.59
CA MET A 226 -6.19 -29.07 20.08
C MET A 226 -6.07 -27.93 19.06
N LEU A 227 -4.94 -27.81 18.36
CA LEU A 227 -4.76 -26.87 17.25
C LEU A 227 -5.67 -27.19 16.06
N SER A 228 -5.82 -28.48 15.73
CA SER A 228 -6.75 -28.92 14.69
C SER A 228 -8.19 -28.52 15.03
N TYR A 229 -8.65 -28.80 16.25
CA TYR A 229 -9.98 -28.44 16.69
C TYR A 229 -10.19 -26.92 16.83
N ALA A 230 -9.23 -26.19 17.41
CA ALA A 230 -9.32 -24.75 17.59
C ALA A 230 -9.45 -24.03 16.24
N LYS A 231 -8.62 -24.38 15.24
CA LYS A 231 -8.62 -23.71 13.94
C LYS A 231 -9.67 -24.23 12.98
N PHE A 232 -9.85 -25.55 12.85
CA PHE A 232 -10.67 -26.17 11.80
C PHE A 232 -11.99 -26.75 12.31
N GLY A 233 -12.14 -26.94 13.62
CA GLY A 233 -13.31 -27.57 14.23
C GLY A 233 -13.42 -29.06 13.95
N GLU A 234 -12.29 -29.73 13.64
CA GLU A 234 -12.22 -31.11 13.18
C GLU A 234 -10.96 -31.78 13.74
N ILE A 235 -11.06 -33.06 14.11
CA ILE A 235 -9.94 -33.90 14.54
C ILE A 235 -9.74 -35.03 13.52
N LYS A 236 -8.48 -35.29 13.14
CA LYS A 236 -8.11 -36.36 12.22
C LYS A 236 -7.78 -37.65 12.97
N TYR A 237 -8.79 -38.44 13.36
CA TYR A 237 -8.58 -39.66 14.15
C TYR A 237 -7.61 -40.65 13.48
N GLY A 238 -7.87 -41.05 12.22
CA GLY A 238 -7.09 -42.08 11.54
C GLY A 238 -7.77 -43.44 11.71
N ASP A 239 -7.00 -44.46 12.13
CA ASP A 239 -7.52 -45.79 12.48
C ASP A 239 -7.77 -45.95 14.00
N GLU A 240 -7.49 -44.92 14.81
CA GLU A 240 -7.68 -44.96 16.27
C GLU A 240 -9.16 -44.90 16.71
N PRO A 241 -9.54 -45.56 17.81
CA PRO A 241 -10.84 -45.37 18.45
C PRO A 241 -10.94 -43.98 19.09
N LEU A 242 -12.17 -43.45 19.19
CA LEU A 242 -12.44 -42.16 19.84
C LEU A 242 -12.06 -42.18 21.34
N SER A 243 -12.08 -43.36 21.96
CA SER A 243 -11.63 -43.61 23.33
C SER A 243 -10.11 -43.44 23.58
N ASP A 244 -9.29 -43.09 22.59
CA ASP A 244 -7.85 -42.85 22.84
C ASP A 244 -7.63 -41.67 23.79
N GLU A 245 -6.64 -41.80 24.68
CA GLU A 245 -6.29 -40.84 25.71
C GLU A 245 -6.09 -39.41 25.15
N ARG A 246 -5.51 -39.29 23.94
CA ARG A 246 -5.24 -37.99 23.30
C ARG A 246 -6.49 -37.31 22.76
N ILE A 247 -7.46 -38.11 22.29
CA ILE A 247 -8.75 -37.65 21.77
C ILE A 247 -9.62 -37.23 22.97
N GLN A 248 -9.74 -38.10 23.97
CA GLN A 248 -10.49 -37.84 25.21
C GLN A 248 -9.99 -36.59 25.95
N ALA A 249 -8.67 -36.37 26.01
CA ALA A 249 -8.09 -35.16 26.58
C ALA A 249 -8.55 -33.85 25.89
N VAL A 250 -8.91 -33.90 24.60
CA VAL A 250 -9.43 -32.74 23.85
C VAL A 250 -10.96 -32.70 23.82
N PHE A 251 -11.65 -33.85 23.75
CA PHE A 251 -13.10 -33.93 23.96
C PHE A 251 -13.52 -33.34 25.31
N GLY A 252 -12.75 -33.62 26.38
CA GLY A 252 -12.89 -32.95 27.68
C GLY A 252 -12.62 -31.44 27.70
N LEU A 253 -12.39 -30.79 26.55
CA LEU A 253 -12.12 -29.36 26.40
C LEU A 253 -12.91 -28.67 25.26
N ILE A 254 -13.55 -29.39 24.31
CA ILE A 254 -14.14 -28.77 23.10
C ILE A 254 -15.16 -27.66 23.41
N THR A 255 -16.03 -27.86 24.41
CA THR A 255 -17.04 -26.88 24.84
C THR A 255 -16.43 -25.62 25.47
N ASP A 256 -15.32 -25.77 26.21
CA ASP A 256 -14.58 -24.63 26.77
C ASP A 256 -13.84 -23.88 25.65
N ILE A 257 -13.24 -24.59 24.68
CA ILE A 257 -12.59 -24.00 23.49
C ILE A 257 -13.61 -23.20 22.66
N ASP A 258 -14.74 -23.79 22.30
CA ASP A 258 -15.79 -23.10 21.52
C ASP A 258 -16.30 -21.84 22.23
N SER A 259 -16.48 -21.91 23.56
CA SER A 259 -16.85 -20.74 24.37
C SER A 259 -15.81 -19.61 24.28
N ALA A 260 -14.51 -19.92 24.24
CA ALA A 260 -13.44 -18.97 24.00
C ALA A 260 -13.42 -18.42 22.56
N LEU A 261 -13.73 -19.24 21.56
CA LEU A 261 -13.76 -18.86 20.14
C LEU A 261 -14.96 -17.97 19.77
N LEU A 262 -16.06 -18.08 20.52
CA LEU A 262 -17.24 -17.22 20.37
C LEU A 262 -17.14 -15.94 21.21
N SER A 263 -16.48 -15.97 22.38
CA SER A 263 -16.33 -14.78 23.22
C SER A 263 -15.40 -13.73 22.62
N ARG A 264 -15.90 -12.49 22.54
CA ARG A 264 -15.11 -11.31 22.13
C ARG A 264 -14.08 -10.87 23.19
N SER A 265 -14.13 -11.45 24.39
CA SER A 265 -13.27 -11.12 25.52
C SER A 265 -11.99 -11.96 25.52
N GLY A 266 -10.84 -11.35 25.28
CA GLY A 266 -9.53 -12.02 25.39
C GLY A 266 -9.24 -12.55 26.80
N LYS A 267 -9.90 -12.02 27.83
CA LYS A 267 -9.84 -12.56 29.19
C LYS A 267 -10.47 -13.95 29.28
N ASP A 268 -11.55 -14.19 28.56
CA ASP A 268 -12.29 -15.45 28.61
C ASP A 268 -11.46 -16.55 27.92
N ARG A 269 -10.80 -16.20 26.81
CA ARG A 269 -9.79 -17.06 26.14
C ARG A 269 -8.65 -17.43 27.09
N LEU A 270 -8.08 -16.45 27.79
CA LEU A 270 -7.05 -16.68 28.82
C LEU A 270 -7.56 -17.47 30.04
N ASN A 271 -8.86 -17.45 30.33
CA ASN A 271 -9.46 -18.31 31.36
C ASN A 271 -9.52 -19.78 30.90
N VAL A 272 -9.75 -20.03 29.62
CA VAL A 272 -9.67 -21.38 29.03
C VAL A 272 -8.22 -21.86 28.97
N VAL A 273 -7.22 -20.98 28.72
CA VAL A 273 -5.79 -21.33 28.90
C VAL A 273 -5.52 -21.83 30.33
N ASN A 274 -6.06 -21.19 31.37
CA ASN A 274 -5.95 -21.67 32.75
C ASN A 274 -6.62 -23.05 32.96
N MET A 275 -7.72 -23.31 32.26
CA MET A 275 -8.41 -24.60 32.31
C MET A 275 -7.57 -25.72 31.71
N VAL A 276 -6.99 -25.50 30.52
CA VAL A 276 -6.11 -26.45 29.84
C VAL A 276 -4.88 -26.77 30.69
N LEU A 277 -4.24 -25.75 31.28
CA LEU A 277 -3.09 -25.92 32.18
C LEU A 277 -3.37 -26.81 33.40
N VAL A 278 -4.62 -26.91 33.85
CA VAL A 278 -5.03 -27.75 34.97
C VAL A 278 -5.54 -29.12 34.53
N ARG A 279 -6.44 -29.20 33.53
CA ARG A 279 -6.99 -30.49 33.07
C ARG A 279 -5.91 -31.35 32.39
N CYS A 280 -5.02 -30.75 31.61
CA CYS A 280 -3.91 -31.46 30.97
C CYS A 280 -2.63 -31.52 31.83
N TRP A 281 -2.70 -31.18 33.13
CA TRP A 281 -1.50 -31.00 33.96
C TRP A 281 -0.57 -32.22 33.98
N ASP A 282 -1.11 -33.44 34.10
CA ASP A 282 -0.28 -34.64 34.23
C ASP A 282 0.61 -34.86 32.98
N TYR A 283 0.10 -34.53 31.78
CA TYR A 283 0.87 -34.52 30.53
C TYR A 283 1.85 -33.33 30.44
N ILE A 284 1.51 -32.18 31.03
CA ILE A 284 2.37 -30.99 31.07
C ILE A 284 3.57 -31.23 32.01
N GLU A 285 3.36 -31.87 33.15
CA GLU A 285 4.42 -32.20 34.12
C GLU A 285 5.41 -33.21 33.51
N SER A 286 4.93 -34.28 32.88
CA SER A 286 5.80 -35.26 32.21
C SER A 286 6.54 -34.65 31.00
N PHE A 287 5.89 -33.78 30.22
CA PHE A 287 6.52 -33.04 29.13
C PHE A 287 7.66 -32.14 29.65
N CYS A 288 7.42 -31.39 30.73
CA CYS A 288 8.42 -30.51 31.32
C CYS A 288 9.65 -31.29 31.82
N GLU A 289 9.47 -32.45 32.46
CA GLU A 289 10.61 -33.28 32.89
C GLU A 289 11.37 -33.91 31.72
N GLU A 290 10.67 -34.36 30.66
CA GLU A 290 11.33 -34.87 29.45
C GLU A 290 12.08 -33.74 28.70
N CYS A 291 11.57 -32.51 28.67
CA CYS A 291 12.30 -31.35 28.15
C CYS A 291 13.56 -31.03 28.96
N LYS A 292 13.54 -31.14 30.31
CA LYS A 292 14.76 -31.02 31.13
C LYS A 292 15.78 -32.11 30.78
N LYS A 293 15.33 -33.37 30.69
CA LYS A 293 16.19 -34.51 30.35
C LYS A 293 16.85 -34.32 28.97
N ARG A 294 16.09 -33.91 27.95
CA ARG A 294 16.62 -33.54 26.62
C ARG A 294 17.65 -32.42 26.72
N GLN A 295 17.44 -31.41 27.57
CA GLN A 295 18.42 -30.34 27.80
C GLN A 295 19.71 -30.87 28.45
N GLU A 296 19.61 -31.72 29.48
CA GLU A 296 20.77 -32.30 30.17
C GLU A 296 21.58 -33.23 29.24
N GLU A 297 20.93 -34.02 28.41
CA GLU A 297 21.56 -34.87 27.38
C GLU A 297 22.23 -34.03 26.27
N ALA A 298 21.61 -32.92 25.84
CA ALA A 298 22.20 -31.97 24.90
C ALA A 298 23.44 -31.28 25.47
N VAL A 299 23.42 -30.86 26.74
CA VAL A 299 24.59 -30.28 27.43
C VAL A 299 25.69 -31.32 27.63
N ALA A 300 25.34 -32.56 28.01
CA ALA A 300 26.30 -33.66 28.20
C ALA A 300 27.00 -34.08 26.89
N SER A 301 26.32 -33.92 25.74
CA SER A 301 26.90 -34.15 24.40
C SER A 301 27.65 -32.94 23.82
N GLY A 302 27.75 -31.83 24.56
CA GLY A 302 28.53 -30.65 24.20
C GLY A 302 27.75 -29.56 23.45
N GLY A 303 26.42 -29.67 23.38
CA GLY A 303 25.53 -28.60 22.93
C GLY A 303 25.41 -27.48 23.96
N SER A 304 24.95 -26.30 23.50
CA SER A 304 24.78 -25.11 24.33
C SER A 304 23.32 -24.64 24.45
N ALA A 305 22.36 -25.52 24.16
CA ALA A 305 20.94 -25.16 24.12
C ALA A 305 20.40 -24.82 25.51
N SER A 306 19.74 -23.66 25.61
CA SER A 306 18.90 -23.31 26.75
C SER A 306 17.58 -24.07 26.73
N LEU A 307 16.97 -24.21 27.91
CA LEU A 307 15.66 -24.85 28.09
C LEU A 307 14.57 -24.20 27.22
N ALA A 308 14.65 -22.87 27.05
CA ALA A 308 13.77 -22.10 26.19
C ALA A 308 14.02 -22.35 24.69
N GLU A 309 15.27 -22.54 24.24
CA GLU A 309 15.55 -22.94 22.86
C GLU A 309 15.02 -24.36 22.57
N THR A 310 15.19 -25.30 23.51
CA THR A 310 14.64 -26.66 23.38
C THR A 310 13.11 -26.64 23.31
N LEU A 311 12.43 -25.91 24.19
CA LEU A 311 10.96 -25.78 24.15
C LEU A 311 10.47 -25.06 22.88
N SER A 312 11.16 -24.02 22.44
CA SER A 312 10.82 -23.28 21.21
C SER A 312 10.99 -24.14 19.95
N GLU A 313 12.01 -25.00 19.90
CA GLU A 313 12.16 -25.93 18.76
C GLU A 313 11.11 -27.06 18.76
N VAL A 314 10.75 -27.61 19.92
CA VAL A 314 9.70 -28.66 20.03
C VAL A 314 8.31 -28.08 19.74
N LEU A 315 7.90 -27.02 20.45
CA LEU A 315 6.58 -26.43 20.27
C LEU A 315 6.42 -25.76 18.89
N GLY A 316 7.51 -25.19 18.34
CA GLY A 316 7.57 -24.67 16.98
C GLY A 316 7.66 -25.72 15.87
N ALA A 317 7.62 -27.02 16.20
CA ALA A 317 7.50 -28.10 15.21
C ALA A 317 6.03 -28.49 14.90
N ILE A 318 5.06 -28.01 15.68
CA ILE A 318 3.63 -28.33 15.55
C ILE A 318 3.10 -27.84 14.19
N ALA A 319 2.50 -28.74 13.41
CA ALA A 319 2.05 -28.48 12.06
C ALA A 319 0.83 -27.54 12.02
N GLY A 320 0.94 -26.48 11.21
CA GLY A 320 -0.12 -25.49 10.99
C GLY A 320 -0.21 -24.36 12.02
N GLY A 321 0.70 -24.34 13.01
CA GLY A 321 0.84 -23.27 14.00
C GLY A 321 1.43 -21.97 13.44
N SER A 322 1.15 -20.87 14.13
CA SER A 322 1.68 -19.53 13.87
C SER A 322 2.87 -19.19 14.78
N GLU A 323 3.57 -18.09 14.49
CA GLU A 323 4.38 -17.41 15.51
C GLU A 323 3.48 -16.46 16.31
N MET A 324 3.71 -16.35 17.62
CA MET A 324 2.92 -15.48 18.49
C MET A 324 3.07 -14.01 18.08
N GLY A 325 1.95 -13.35 17.76
CA GLY A 325 1.92 -11.91 17.54
C GLY A 325 2.31 -11.11 18.78
N GLU A 326 3.15 -10.08 18.61
CA GLU A 326 3.51 -9.14 19.67
C GLU A 326 2.70 -7.84 19.56
N GLY A 327 2.55 -7.11 20.67
CA GLY A 327 1.81 -5.86 20.65
C GLY A 327 1.74 -5.12 21.98
N SER A 328 1.11 -3.94 21.95
CA SER A 328 1.03 -3.01 23.09
C SER A 328 -0.31 -2.26 23.19
N SER A 329 -1.36 -2.78 22.55
CA SER A 329 -2.72 -2.25 22.68
C SER A 329 -3.76 -3.34 22.92
N THR A 330 -4.94 -2.91 23.36
CA THR A 330 -6.18 -3.70 23.35
C THR A 330 -6.68 -3.92 21.90
N PRO A 331 -7.65 -4.84 21.70
CA PRO A 331 -8.34 -5.01 20.42
C PRO A 331 -9.08 -3.75 19.94
N VAL A 332 -9.47 -3.73 18.67
CA VAL A 332 -10.24 -2.64 18.07
C VAL A 332 -11.72 -2.70 18.51
N PRO A 333 -12.31 -1.63 19.07
CA PRO A 333 -13.71 -1.63 19.47
C PRO A 333 -14.66 -1.74 18.27
N GLU A 334 -15.51 -2.76 18.27
CA GLU A 334 -16.41 -3.07 17.14
C GLU A 334 -17.70 -2.23 17.12
N ALA A 335 -18.34 -2.18 15.95
CA ALA A 335 -19.74 -1.82 15.83
C ALA A 335 -20.61 -3.08 16.01
N SER A 336 -21.75 -2.94 16.70
CA SER A 336 -22.74 -4.02 16.88
C SER A 336 -23.37 -4.42 15.54
N GLY A 337 -23.19 -5.68 15.11
CA GLY A 337 -23.84 -6.20 13.89
C GLY A 337 -23.22 -7.43 13.22
N GLY A 338 -22.02 -7.88 13.61
CA GLY A 338 -21.44 -9.14 13.12
C GLY A 338 -22.13 -10.37 13.71
N SER A 339 -22.25 -11.45 12.93
CA SER A 339 -22.79 -12.74 13.36
C SER A 339 -21.94 -13.41 14.44
N GLU A 340 -22.58 -14.24 15.26
CA GLU A 340 -21.94 -14.98 16.37
C GLU A 340 -21.82 -16.48 16.07
N GLU A 341 -21.99 -16.87 14.80
CA GLU A 341 -21.82 -18.24 14.31
C GLU A 341 -20.36 -18.50 13.92
N SER A 342 -19.85 -19.72 14.13
CA SER A 342 -18.49 -20.08 13.70
C SER A 342 -18.44 -20.45 12.22
N ALA A 343 -17.42 -19.97 11.51
CA ALA A 343 -17.09 -20.38 10.14
C ALA A 343 -16.82 -21.90 10.00
N THR A 344 -16.63 -22.63 11.11
CA THR A 344 -16.47 -24.09 11.13
C THR A 344 -17.57 -24.81 11.92
N ALA A 345 -18.73 -24.15 12.16
CA ALA A 345 -19.80 -24.69 13.01
C ALA A 345 -20.27 -26.10 12.64
N GLY A 346 -20.41 -26.40 11.34
CA GLY A 346 -20.81 -27.75 10.88
C GLY A 346 -19.79 -28.84 11.20
N LYS A 347 -18.49 -28.52 11.14
CA LYS A 347 -17.41 -29.46 11.53
C LYS A 347 -17.38 -29.65 13.06
N ARG A 348 -17.50 -28.54 13.80
CA ARG A 348 -17.59 -28.59 15.28
C ARG A 348 -18.73 -29.47 15.73
N ALA A 349 -19.93 -29.29 15.16
CA ALA A 349 -21.10 -30.09 15.47
C ALA A 349 -20.89 -31.59 15.19
N GLN A 350 -20.11 -31.95 14.16
CA GLN A 350 -19.72 -33.34 13.92
C GLN A 350 -18.77 -33.84 15.02
N THR A 351 -17.73 -33.11 15.40
CA THR A 351 -16.80 -33.53 16.47
C THR A 351 -17.44 -33.52 17.87
N HIS A 352 -18.46 -32.69 18.12
CA HIS A 352 -19.31 -32.83 19.33
C HIS A 352 -20.13 -34.13 19.26
N ALA A 353 -20.73 -34.47 18.12
CA ALA A 353 -21.46 -35.73 17.97
C ALA A 353 -20.55 -36.98 18.05
N ASP A 354 -19.29 -36.88 17.58
CA ASP A 354 -18.28 -37.92 17.78
C ASP A 354 -18.03 -38.12 19.29
N ALA A 355 -17.87 -37.03 20.06
CA ALA A 355 -17.63 -37.08 21.50
C ALA A 355 -18.84 -37.59 22.31
N ASP A 356 -20.05 -37.11 22.00
CA ASP A 356 -21.30 -37.56 22.63
C ASP A 356 -21.56 -39.07 22.39
N SER A 357 -21.04 -39.64 21.29
CA SER A 357 -21.31 -41.03 20.90
C SER A 357 -20.65 -42.11 21.77
N GLU A 358 -19.70 -41.75 22.63
CA GLU A 358 -19.09 -42.69 23.60
C GLU A 358 -19.73 -42.61 25.00
N ASP A 359 -20.30 -41.48 25.40
CA ASP A 359 -20.90 -41.29 26.75
C ASP A 359 -22.15 -42.19 26.94
N ASP A 360 -22.86 -42.50 25.85
CA ASP A 360 -24.00 -43.43 25.78
C ASP A 360 -23.59 -44.92 25.94
N SER A 361 -22.30 -45.24 26.12
CA SER A 361 -21.79 -46.63 26.15
C SER A 361 -21.65 -47.28 27.55
N GLU A 362 -21.67 -46.51 28.65
CA GLU A 362 -21.57 -47.07 30.02
C GLU A 362 -22.91 -47.20 30.78
N GLU A 363 -24.00 -46.56 30.36
CA GLU A 363 -25.29 -46.53 31.08
C GLU A 363 -26.45 -47.22 30.33
N THR A 364 -26.40 -48.56 30.17
CA THR A 364 -27.65 -49.39 30.12
C THR A 364 -27.44 -50.89 30.38
N ASP A 365 -27.60 -51.32 31.64
CA ASP A 365 -28.18 -52.63 31.97
C ASP A 365 -29.39 -52.47 32.89
N SER A 366 -30.59 -52.38 32.29
CA SER A 366 -31.68 -53.31 32.63
C SER A 366 -33.00 -52.99 31.90
N SER A 367 -33.85 -54.01 31.80
CA SER A 367 -35.25 -53.97 31.32
C SER A 367 -35.49 -53.64 29.83
N GLN A 368 -35.40 -54.69 29.00
CA GLN A 368 -36.25 -54.78 27.81
C GLN A 368 -37.74 -54.83 28.21
N THR A 369 -38.60 -54.14 27.47
CA THR A 369 -40.01 -54.56 27.24
C THR A 369 -40.47 -54.09 25.86
N ASP A 370 -40.91 -55.02 25.02
CA ASP A 370 -41.39 -54.74 23.66
C ASP A 370 -42.75 -54.03 23.65
N SER A 371 -43.04 -53.29 22.57
CA SER A 371 -44.34 -53.30 21.90
C SER A 371 -44.22 -52.75 20.47
N GLU A 372 -44.59 -53.56 19.49
CA GLU A 372 -44.74 -53.20 18.07
C GLU A 372 -46.01 -52.34 17.87
N THR A 373 -46.09 -51.50 16.83
CA THR A 373 -47.02 -51.70 15.66
C THR A 373 -47.18 -50.49 14.71
N GLU A 374 -47.27 -50.81 13.41
CA GLU A 374 -48.09 -50.19 12.33
C GLU A 374 -47.89 -48.71 11.88
N GLU A 375 -47.49 -48.59 10.60
CA GLU A 375 -48.11 -47.85 9.48
C GLU A 375 -49.47 -47.10 9.72
N ASN A 376 -49.90 -46.06 8.97
CA ASN A 376 -49.58 -45.57 7.61
C ASN A 376 -49.94 -44.05 7.46
N PRO A 377 -49.63 -43.35 6.34
CA PRO A 377 -49.88 -41.91 6.17
C PRO A 377 -51.32 -41.57 5.70
N SER A 378 -51.68 -40.28 5.73
CA SER A 378 -52.92 -39.77 5.11
C SER A 378 -52.74 -38.38 4.47
N GLU A 379 -53.24 -38.24 3.23
CA GLU A 379 -53.27 -36.99 2.46
C GLU A 379 -54.55 -36.16 2.72
N SER A 380 -54.68 -35.06 1.97
CA SER A 380 -55.84 -34.16 1.77
C SER A 380 -55.97 -32.98 2.74
N GLY A 381 -56.38 -31.78 2.30
CA GLY A 381 -56.68 -31.37 0.91
C GLY A 381 -56.85 -29.85 0.78
N GLY A 382 -56.74 -29.31 -0.44
CA GLY A 382 -56.75 -27.87 -0.69
C GLY A 382 -58.12 -27.26 -1.00
N SER A 383 -58.17 -25.92 -1.09
CA SER A 383 -59.32 -25.14 -1.56
C SER A 383 -58.91 -23.75 -2.08
N ASP A 384 -59.30 -23.42 -3.32
CA ASP A 384 -59.19 -22.07 -3.94
C ASP A 384 -60.19 -21.06 -3.29
N ASN A 385 -60.26 -19.75 -3.55
CA ASN A 385 -59.98 -18.96 -4.78
C ASN A 385 -60.02 -17.42 -4.51
N SER A 386 -59.94 -16.59 -5.57
CA SER A 386 -60.07 -15.10 -5.68
C SER A 386 -58.93 -14.26 -5.07
N THR A 387 -58.20 -13.36 -5.76
CA THR A 387 -58.48 -12.29 -6.78
C THR A 387 -59.15 -11.04 -6.17
N ASP A 388 -58.76 -9.78 -6.46
CA ASP A 388 -57.80 -9.17 -7.42
C ASP A 388 -56.80 -8.23 -6.62
N GLU A 389 -56.07 -7.19 -7.07
CA GLU A 389 -55.97 -6.35 -8.30
C GLU A 389 -54.53 -5.69 -8.40
N ASP A 390 -54.28 -4.85 -9.43
CA ASP A 390 -53.04 -4.22 -9.91
C ASP A 390 -51.97 -3.58 -8.97
N ALA A 391 -50.68 -3.82 -9.32
CA ALA A 391 -49.59 -2.83 -9.25
C ALA A 391 -48.51 -3.11 -10.33
N ALA A 392 -47.98 -2.08 -11.01
CA ALA A 392 -47.13 -2.25 -12.20
C ALA A 392 -45.65 -2.57 -11.88
N PRO A 393 -44.98 -3.42 -12.68
CA PRO A 393 -43.57 -3.75 -12.49
C PRO A 393 -42.64 -2.60 -12.91
N ILE A 394 -41.58 -2.36 -12.12
CA ILE A 394 -40.45 -1.52 -12.51
C ILE A 394 -39.54 -2.34 -13.43
N ASP A 395 -39.23 -1.82 -14.61
CA ASP A 395 -38.30 -2.44 -15.56
C ASP A 395 -36.86 -2.40 -15.02
N GLY A 396 -36.44 -3.50 -14.41
CA GLY A 396 -35.12 -3.74 -13.84
C GLY A 396 -34.28 -4.70 -14.67
N GLY A 397 -34.24 -4.52 -15.99
CA GLY A 397 -33.60 -5.44 -16.94
C GLY A 397 -32.09 -5.64 -16.79
N SER A 398 -31.67 -6.54 -15.88
CA SER A 398 -30.44 -7.33 -16.03
C SER A 398 -30.51 -8.64 -15.22
N SER A 399 -31.05 -9.69 -15.83
CA SER A 399 -31.03 -11.06 -15.30
C SER A 399 -29.66 -11.72 -15.54
N GLY A 400 -28.60 -11.16 -14.96
CA GLY A 400 -27.26 -11.75 -14.96
C GLY A 400 -26.95 -12.41 -13.61
N SER A 401 -27.00 -13.75 -13.56
CA SER A 401 -26.58 -14.53 -12.39
C SER A 401 -25.04 -14.62 -12.36
N GLY A 402 -24.40 -13.60 -11.80
CA GLY A 402 -22.95 -13.55 -11.61
C GLY A 402 -22.51 -12.26 -10.94
N LYS A 403 -21.34 -12.28 -10.28
CA LYS A 403 -20.75 -11.12 -9.60
C LYS A 403 -20.46 -9.97 -10.58
N GLN A 404 -20.74 -8.74 -10.17
CA GLN A 404 -20.44 -7.54 -10.96
C GLN A 404 -18.93 -7.26 -11.01
N GLU A 405 -18.44 -6.79 -12.16
CA GLU A 405 -17.03 -6.39 -12.31
C GLU A 405 -16.65 -5.24 -11.36
N THR A 406 -15.51 -5.38 -10.68
CA THR A 406 -15.02 -4.36 -9.73
C THR A 406 -14.41 -3.18 -10.48
N SER A 407 -15.12 -2.05 -10.53
CA SER A 407 -14.59 -0.79 -11.04
C SER A 407 -13.64 -0.12 -10.05
N ASP A 408 -12.66 0.60 -10.58
CA ASP A 408 -11.72 1.47 -9.86
C ASP A 408 -12.33 2.81 -9.41
N THR A 409 -13.58 3.08 -9.80
CA THR A 409 -14.32 4.33 -9.54
C THR A 409 -15.74 4.07 -9.03
N GLU A 410 -16.32 4.98 -8.25
CA GLU A 410 -17.68 4.83 -7.71
C GLU A 410 -18.73 4.95 -8.82
N GLN A 411 -19.18 3.81 -9.34
CA GLN A 411 -20.37 3.71 -10.19
C GLN A 411 -21.59 4.22 -9.41
N GLY A 412 -22.44 5.00 -10.08
CA GLY A 412 -23.40 5.91 -9.42
C GLY A 412 -24.32 5.24 -8.39
N ARG A 413 -24.24 5.68 -7.12
CA ARG A 413 -25.11 5.22 -6.03
C ARG A 413 -26.59 5.54 -6.30
N ILE A 414 -27.47 4.59 -5.94
CA ILE A 414 -28.92 4.75 -6.00
C ILE A 414 -29.34 6.05 -5.29
N PRO A 415 -30.08 6.97 -5.95
CA PRO A 415 -30.56 8.21 -5.32
C PRO A 415 -31.48 7.93 -4.13
N TYR A 416 -31.44 8.80 -3.12
CA TYR A 416 -32.38 8.72 -2.00
C TYR A 416 -33.82 8.95 -2.47
N HIS A 417 -34.66 7.93 -2.31
CA HIS A 417 -36.11 8.03 -2.42
C HIS A 417 -36.74 7.77 -1.05
N GLN A 418 -37.75 8.55 -0.70
CA GLN A 418 -38.48 8.39 0.56
C GLN A 418 -39.58 7.33 0.37
N SER A 419 -39.62 6.29 1.20
CA SER A 419 -40.68 5.28 1.21
C SER A 419 -41.72 5.59 2.29
N GLU A 420 -43.00 5.38 1.97
CA GLU A 420 -44.12 5.68 2.89
C GLU A 420 -44.55 4.47 3.73
N SER A 421 -44.14 3.25 3.35
CA SER A 421 -44.36 2.01 4.09
C SER A 421 -43.20 1.03 3.89
N LEU A 422 -42.90 0.24 4.93
CA LEU A 422 -42.06 -0.96 4.85
C LEU A 422 -42.96 -2.19 4.95
N SER A 423 -42.73 -3.20 4.12
CA SER A 423 -43.38 -4.51 4.23
C SER A 423 -42.55 -5.41 5.15
N GLU A 424 -43.15 -5.91 6.23
CA GLU A 424 -42.55 -6.98 7.04
C GLU A 424 -42.78 -8.33 6.34
N PRO A 425 -41.72 -9.05 5.88
CA PRO A 425 -41.89 -10.32 5.18
C PRO A 425 -42.14 -11.47 6.18
N VAL A 426 -43.39 -11.68 6.53
CA VAL A 426 -43.81 -12.82 7.37
C VAL A 426 -43.80 -14.10 6.53
N GLY A 427 -43.00 -15.09 6.93
CA GLY A 427 -42.94 -16.41 6.27
C GLY A 427 -41.67 -16.73 5.48
N GLY A 428 -40.53 -16.09 5.78
CA GLY A 428 -39.24 -16.49 5.21
C GLY A 428 -38.80 -17.89 5.68
N SER A 429 -38.80 -18.87 4.77
CA SER A 429 -38.21 -20.19 4.98
C SER A 429 -36.70 -20.18 4.68
N VAL A 430 -35.91 -20.87 5.49
CA VAL A 430 -34.47 -21.08 5.23
C VAL A 430 -34.31 -22.38 4.45
N GLU A 431 -34.11 -22.28 3.13
CA GLU A 431 -33.64 -23.41 2.33
C GLU A 431 -32.11 -23.37 2.24
N LYS A 432 -31.46 -24.47 2.64
CA LYS A 432 -30.01 -24.65 2.54
C LYS A 432 -29.68 -25.33 1.21
N ASN A 433 -28.94 -24.64 0.35
CA ASN A 433 -28.42 -25.23 -0.88
C ASN A 433 -27.12 -26.00 -0.60
N GLU A 434 -27.22 -27.32 -0.41
CA GLU A 434 -26.07 -28.22 -0.22
C GLU A 434 -25.16 -28.24 -1.47
N ASP A 435 -25.72 -28.04 -2.67
CA ASP A 435 -25.02 -28.08 -3.96
C ASP A 435 -24.38 -26.72 -4.35
N TYR A 436 -24.21 -25.78 -3.40
CA TYR A 436 -23.60 -24.48 -3.68
C TYR A 436 -22.07 -24.55 -3.79
N GLU A 437 -21.57 -24.81 -5.00
CA GLU A 437 -20.15 -24.62 -5.30
C GLU A 437 -19.75 -23.13 -5.31
N ARG A 438 -18.57 -22.82 -4.75
CA ARG A 438 -18.05 -21.44 -4.68
C ARG A 438 -17.72 -20.90 -6.07
N GLU A 439 -18.48 -19.93 -6.57
CA GLU A 439 -18.11 -19.14 -7.76
C GLU A 439 -16.70 -18.57 -7.62
N HIS A 440 -15.76 -19.02 -8.46
CA HIS A 440 -14.36 -18.58 -8.46
C HIS A 440 -14.24 -17.04 -8.53
N TYR A 441 -13.32 -16.49 -7.73
CA TYR A 441 -13.10 -15.04 -7.63
C TYR A 441 -11.72 -14.69 -8.20
N ASP A 442 -11.65 -14.56 -9.52
CA ASP A 442 -10.43 -14.37 -10.33
C ASP A 442 -9.72 -13.01 -10.12
N SER A 443 -10.03 -12.28 -9.04
CA SER A 443 -9.42 -10.97 -8.76
C SER A 443 -7.92 -11.06 -8.51
N ALA A 444 -7.40 -12.22 -8.08
CA ALA A 444 -5.98 -12.39 -7.81
C ALA A 444 -5.12 -12.44 -9.08
N ALA A 445 -5.57 -13.14 -10.12
CA ALA A 445 -4.98 -13.03 -11.45
C ALA A 445 -4.94 -11.56 -11.91
N ALA A 446 -6.08 -10.84 -11.83
CA ALA A 446 -6.17 -9.43 -12.23
C ALA A 446 -5.28 -8.50 -11.38
N ASP A 447 -5.20 -8.72 -10.06
CA ASP A 447 -4.32 -7.98 -9.15
C ASP A 447 -2.84 -8.22 -9.47
N ILE A 448 -2.45 -9.47 -9.73
CA ILE A 448 -1.09 -9.84 -10.11
C ILE A 448 -0.73 -9.25 -11.48
N GLU A 449 -1.62 -9.32 -12.48
CA GLU A 449 -1.39 -8.67 -13.77
C GLU A 449 -1.22 -7.15 -13.61
N ARG A 450 -2.11 -6.49 -12.87
CA ARG A 450 -2.06 -5.05 -12.57
C ARG A 450 -0.79 -4.63 -11.84
N LEU A 451 -0.29 -5.46 -10.92
CA LEU A 451 0.98 -5.21 -10.21
C LEU A 451 2.20 -5.50 -11.10
N LEU A 452 2.15 -6.54 -11.93
CA LEU A 452 3.22 -6.86 -12.89
C LEU A 452 3.34 -5.82 -14.00
N ASP A 453 2.22 -5.28 -14.49
CA ASP A 453 2.23 -4.19 -15.46
C ASP A 453 2.81 -2.91 -14.85
N LYS A 454 2.43 -2.54 -13.61
CA LYS A 454 3.06 -1.42 -12.88
C LYS A 454 4.57 -1.62 -12.65
N MET A 455 4.99 -2.82 -12.26
CA MET A 455 6.41 -3.16 -12.11
C MET A 455 7.17 -3.06 -13.44
N ALA A 456 6.58 -3.58 -14.52
CA ALA A 456 7.18 -3.57 -15.84
C ALA A 456 7.20 -2.16 -16.46
N GLU A 457 6.19 -1.33 -16.18
CA GLU A 457 6.11 0.07 -16.59
C GLU A 457 7.20 0.90 -15.89
N LYS A 458 7.35 0.81 -14.56
CA LYS A 458 8.43 1.52 -13.86
C LYS A 458 9.81 1.08 -14.35
N ALA A 459 10.05 -0.22 -14.53
CA ALA A 459 11.33 -0.74 -15.05
C ALA A 459 11.58 -0.34 -16.53
N ALA A 460 10.52 -0.27 -17.35
CA ALA A 460 10.63 0.20 -18.74
C ALA A 460 10.93 1.70 -18.82
N CYS A 461 10.30 2.51 -17.97
CA CYS A 461 10.57 3.94 -17.88
C CYS A 461 11.97 4.23 -17.34
N GLU A 462 12.40 3.57 -16.27
CA GLU A 462 13.76 3.68 -15.74
C GLU A 462 14.81 3.32 -16.82
N GLN A 463 14.57 2.28 -17.62
CA GLN A 463 15.46 1.95 -18.74
C GLN A 463 15.47 3.05 -19.82
N LEU A 464 14.31 3.60 -20.20
CA LEU A 464 14.20 4.67 -21.19
C LEU A 464 14.84 5.98 -20.70
N GLU A 465 14.75 6.30 -19.41
CA GLU A 465 15.40 7.47 -18.82
C GLU A 465 16.93 7.29 -18.71
N ASN A 466 17.41 6.06 -18.45
CA ASN A 466 18.85 5.77 -18.55
C ASN A 466 19.38 5.87 -19.99
N GLU A 467 18.60 5.42 -20.99
CA GLU A 467 18.92 5.63 -22.41
C GLU A 467 18.89 7.12 -22.78
N ARG A 468 17.90 7.88 -22.27
CA ARG A 468 17.81 9.34 -22.44
C ARG A 468 19.00 10.09 -21.83
N ILE A 469 19.51 9.67 -20.68
CA ILE A 469 20.72 10.24 -20.08
C ILE A 469 21.92 10.07 -21.03
N GLN A 470 22.04 8.92 -21.71
CA GLN A 470 23.11 8.69 -22.69
C GLN A 470 22.93 9.59 -23.92
N GLU A 471 21.73 9.61 -24.53
CA GLU A 471 21.40 10.51 -25.66
C GLU A 471 21.72 11.97 -25.35
N LEU A 472 21.35 12.45 -24.16
CA LEU A 472 21.56 13.84 -23.75
C LEU A 472 23.05 14.15 -23.59
N ASN A 473 23.85 13.26 -22.98
CA ASN A 473 25.29 13.46 -22.84
C ASN A 473 26.02 13.41 -24.20
N ASP A 474 25.62 12.53 -25.11
CA ASP A 474 26.15 12.51 -26.49
C ASP A 474 25.81 13.81 -27.23
N VAL A 475 24.56 14.30 -27.11
CA VAL A 475 24.16 15.58 -27.69
C VAL A 475 24.91 16.76 -27.06
N ALA A 476 25.21 16.71 -25.75
CA ALA A 476 26.00 17.73 -25.07
C ALA A 476 27.44 17.80 -25.61
N GLN A 477 28.07 16.65 -25.91
CA GLN A 477 29.41 16.59 -26.52
C GLN A 477 29.45 17.12 -27.97
N ASN A 478 28.34 17.05 -28.70
CA ASN A 478 28.25 17.45 -30.11
C ASN A 478 27.89 18.94 -30.34
N ILE A 479 27.71 19.74 -29.28
CA ILE A 479 27.40 21.17 -29.38
C ILE A 479 28.68 22.01 -29.35
N SER A 480 28.73 23.08 -30.16
CA SER A 480 29.82 24.07 -30.09
C SER A 480 29.49 25.18 -29.10
N TYR A 481 30.20 25.18 -27.97
CA TYR A 481 30.03 26.18 -26.90
C TYR A 481 30.85 27.46 -27.12
N GLY A 482 31.66 27.51 -28.18
CA GLY A 482 32.57 28.62 -28.46
C GLY A 482 33.83 28.64 -27.58
N ASN A 483 34.85 29.37 -28.02
CA ASN A 483 36.23 29.29 -27.53
C ASN A 483 36.39 29.58 -26.03
N ILE A 484 35.46 30.31 -25.41
CA ILE A 484 35.47 30.66 -23.96
C ILE A 484 35.12 29.43 -23.07
N HIS A 485 34.53 28.39 -23.67
CA HIS A 485 34.17 27.13 -23.01
C HIS A 485 34.93 25.92 -23.60
N GLU A 486 35.92 26.16 -24.47
CA GLU A 486 36.74 25.12 -25.08
C GLU A 486 37.56 24.37 -24.02
N GLY A 487 37.55 23.04 -24.07
CA GLY A 487 38.22 22.17 -23.10
C GLY A 487 37.50 21.99 -21.76
N VAL A 488 36.34 22.62 -21.54
CA VAL A 488 35.52 22.41 -20.33
C VAL A 488 34.55 21.24 -20.55
N PRO A 489 34.64 20.13 -19.80
CA PRO A 489 33.69 19.03 -19.90
C PRO A 489 32.30 19.44 -19.42
N ILE A 490 31.27 18.86 -20.04
CA ILE A 490 29.85 19.11 -19.73
C ILE A 490 29.19 17.76 -19.52
N ARG A 491 28.43 17.64 -18.42
CA ARG A 491 27.76 16.41 -17.99
C ARG A 491 26.30 16.70 -17.72
N ILE A 492 25.41 15.83 -18.22
CA ILE A 492 23.98 15.87 -17.93
C ILE A 492 23.62 14.77 -16.94
N ASN A 493 23.01 15.17 -15.84
CA ASN A 493 22.44 14.33 -14.79
C ASN A 493 20.91 14.36 -14.87
N ARG A 494 20.26 13.24 -14.57
CA ARG A 494 18.79 13.12 -14.44
C ARG A 494 18.47 11.94 -13.52
N ILE A 495 17.36 12.05 -12.79
CA ILE A 495 16.89 11.01 -11.86
C ILE A 495 16.10 9.96 -12.66
N ALA A 496 16.67 8.77 -12.85
CA ALA A 496 16.09 7.72 -13.69
C ALA A 496 14.90 6.99 -13.04
N SER A 497 14.91 6.83 -11.70
CA SER A 497 13.78 6.38 -10.88
C SER A 497 13.58 7.37 -9.74
N VAL A 498 12.35 7.79 -9.49
CA VAL A 498 11.99 8.63 -8.33
C VAL A 498 11.66 7.76 -7.12
N ASP A 499 12.12 8.19 -5.94
CA ASP A 499 11.92 7.54 -4.63
C ASP A 499 10.69 8.08 -3.89
N GLU A 500 10.10 7.25 -3.01
CA GLU A 500 8.88 7.62 -2.24
C GLU A 500 9.06 8.90 -1.40
N GLU A 501 10.24 9.14 -0.83
CA GLU A 501 10.52 10.35 -0.04
C GLU A 501 10.35 11.64 -0.86
N ILE A 502 10.79 11.63 -2.13
CA ILE A 502 10.71 12.78 -3.03
C ILE A 502 9.24 13.08 -3.38
N MET A 503 8.42 12.04 -3.51
CA MET A 503 6.97 12.17 -3.73
C MET A 503 6.26 12.73 -2.49
N GLU A 504 6.56 12.21 -1.29
CA GLU A 504 5.99 12.74 -0.03
C GLU A 504 6.38 14.21 0.21
N GLN A 505 7.63 14.60 -0.08
CA GLN A 505 8.06 16.00 -0.01
C GLN A 505 7.33 16.90 -1.02
N TYR A 506 7.07 16.42 -2.24
CA TYR A 506 6.32 17.19 -3.25
C TYR A 506 4.86 17.41 -2.83
N ASP A 507 4.16 16.35 -2.39
CA ASP A 507 2.76 16.43 -2.00
C ASP A 507 2.53 17.33 -0.78
N ALA A 508 3.51 17.42 0.13
CA ALA A 508 3.49 18.35 1.25
C ALA A 508 3.53 19.83 0.84
N ILE A 509 4.19 20.20 -0.27
CA ILE A 509 4.38 21.61 -0.68
C ILE A 509 3.57 22.04 -1.92
N SER A 510 3.06 21.11 -2.72
CA SER A 510 2.50 21.41 -4.05
C SER A 510 1.19 22.20 -3.99
N GLY A 511 0.32 21.94 -3.01
CA GLY A 511 -1.03 22.53 -2.93
C GLY A 511 -1.10 24.06 -3.09
N PRO A 512 -0.34 24.85 -2.32
CA PRO A 512 -0.25 26.31 -2.49
C PRO A 512 0.30 26.74 -3.86
N LEU A 513 1.30 26.04 -4.40
CA LEU A 513 1.93 26.36 -5.69
C LEU A 513 0.96 26.11 -6.87
N LEU A 514 0.26 24.98 -6.85
CA LEU A 514 -0.77 24.62 -7.82
C LEU A 514 -1.98 25.59 -7.78
N ASN A 515 -2.22 26.29 -6.66
CA ASN A 515 -3.20 27.39 -6.64
C ASN A 515 -2.75 28.59 -7.48
N ILE A 516 -1.46 28.95 -7.45
CA ILE A 516 -0.89 30.04 -8.24
C ILE A 516 -0.91 29.67 -9.74
N SER A 517 -0.53 28.43 -10.09
CA SER A 517 -0.66 27.92 -11.47
C SER A 517 -2.11 27.98 -11.97
N ARG A 518 -3.10 27.52 -11.18
CA ARG A 518 -4.53 27.61 -11.56
C ARG A 518 -5.05 29.05 -11.71
N GLN A 519 -4.42 30.05 -11.10
CA GLN A 519 -4.69 31.47 -11.40
C GLN A 519 -4.03 31.91 -12.72
N LEU A 520 -2.79 31.49 -12.97
CA LEU A 520 -2.03 31.66 -14.22
C LEU A 520 -2.83 31.15 -15.43
N GLN A 521 -3.28 29.90 -15.37
CA GLN A 521 -4.11 29.24 -16.38
C GLN A 521 -5.38 30.05 -16.67
N LYS A 522 -6.13 30.46 -15.64
CA LYS A 522 -7.37 31.26 -15.79
C LYS A 522 -7.11 32.62 -16.43
N SER A 523 -6.03 33.31 -16.02
CA SER A 523 -5.61 34.60 -16.59
C SER A 523 -5.28 34.47 -18.09
N LEU A 524 -4.44 33.51 -18.45
CA LEU A 524 -4.00 33.30 -19.82
C LEU A 524 -5.16 32.81 -20.71
N LEU A 525 -5.90 31.78 -20.30
CA LEU A 525 -7.05 31.23 -21.05
C LEU A 525 -8.13 32.28 -21.32
N LYS A 526 -8.34 33.23 -20.40
CA LYS A 526 -9.24 34.36 -20.64
C LYS A 526 -8.72 35.24 -21.78
N GLN A 527 -7.46 35.66 -21.74
CA GLN A 527 -6.89 36.53 -22.79
C GLN A 527 -6.73 35.81 -24.14
N LEU A 528 -6.46 34.50 -24.14
CA LEU A 528 -6.44 33.68 -25.36
C LEU A 528 -7.85 33.54 -25.97
N LYS A 529 -8.90 33.40 -25.16
CA LYS A 529 -10.31 33.42 -25.63
C LYS A 529 -10.73 34.79 -26.15
N GLU A 530 -10.27 35.88 -25.53
CA GLU A 530 -10.47 37.26 -26.00
C GLU A 530 -9.78 37.50 -27.35
N ASN A 531 -8.55 37.03 -27.53
CA ASN A 531 -7.82 37.13 -28.81
C ASN A 531 -8.46 36.26 -29.92
N ARG A 532 -8.78 34.99 -29.64
CA ARG A 532 -9.40 34.06 -30.61
C ARG A 532 -10.76 34.53 -31.13
N ARG A 533 -11.55 35.25 -30.32
CA ARG A 533 -12.86 35.77 -30.77
C ARG A 533 -12.75 36.93 -31.76
N GLY A 534 -11.65 37.67 -31.78
CA GLY A 534 -11.59 39.00 -32.40
C GLY A 534 -12.60 39.97 -31.75
N GLY A 535 -12.74 41.18 -32.31
CA GLY A 535 -13.80 42.08 -31.86
C GLY A 535 -13.68 43.54 -32.24
N LYS A 536 -14.80 44.26 -32.08
CA LYS A 536 -14.90 45.73 -32.22
C LYS A 536 -14.55 46.36 -30.86
N GLN A 537 -13.30 46.79 -30.69
CA GLN A 537 -12.86 47.54 -29.52
C GLN A 537 -13.39 48.98 -29.63
N THR A 538 -14.56 49.23 -29.05
CA THR A 538 -15.24 50.54 -29.00
C THR A 538 -14.78 51.38 -27.82
N GLY A 539 -15.14 52.67 -27.81
CA GLY A 539 -14.91 53.55 -26.66
C GLY A 539 -13.53 54.21 -26.63
N LEU A 540 -12.89 54.34 -27.80
CA LEU A 540 -11.58 54.98 -27.94
C LEU A 540 -11.74 56.51 -28.11
N ILE A 541 -10.82 57.28 -27.51
CA ILE A 541 -10.76 58.74 -27.64
C ILE A 541 -10.23 59.18 -29.02
N MET A 542 -9.49 58.29 -29.72
CA MET A 542 -8.88 58.55 -31.02
C MET A 542 -8.83 57.25 -31.85
N GLY A 543 -9.02 57.34 -33.17
CA GLY A 543 -8.91 56.19 -34.08
C GLY A 543 -9.21 56.52 -35.54
N ARG A 544 -9.05 55.52 -36.43
CA ARG A 544 -9.37 55.65 -37.87
C ARG A 544 -10.83 55.35 -38.24
N ARG A 545 -11.62 54.77 -37.34
CA ARG A 545 -13.05 54.47 -37.54
C ARG A 545 -13.84 55.02 -36.36
N LEU A 546 -14.97 55.66 -36.66
CA LEU A 546 -15.79 56.43 -35.73
C LEU A 546 -17.15 55.75 -35.59
N ASP A 547 -17.58 55.49 -34.35
CA ASP A 547 -18.79 54.76 -34.04
C ASP A 547 -20.00 55.71 -34.02
N ALA A 548 -20.84 55.65 -35.04
CA ALA A 548 -21.97 56.57 -35.21
C ALA A 548 -22.93 56.57 -34.01
N HIS A 549 -23.08 55.43 -33.32
CA HIS A 549 -23.93 55.29 -32.13
C HIS A 549 -23.27 55.81 -30.84
N ALA A 550 -21.98 56.15 -30.84
CA ALA A 550 -21.29 56.73 -29.69
C ALA A 550 -21.29 58.28 -29.73
N LEU A 551 -21.59 58.91 -30.86
CA LEU A 551 -21.59 60.37 -31.02
C LEU A 551 -22.60 61.12 -30.14
N CYS A 552 -23.62 60.43 -29.62
CA CYS A 552 -24.56 61.01 -28.64
C CYS A 552 -24.00 61.05 -27.20
N ARG A 553 -22.78 60.54 -26.97
CA ARG A 553 -22.12 60.51 -25.67
C ARG A 553 -21.10 61.63 -25.58
N ASN A 554 -21.29 62.58 -24.66
CA ASN A 554 -20.35 63.67 -24.40
C ASN A 554 -19.07 63.22 -23.66
N ASP A 555 -18.73 61.93 -23.69
CA ASP A 555 -17.54 61.34 -23.05
C ASP A 555 -16.30 61.31 -23.97
N GLY A 556 -16.45 61.74 -25.23
CA GLY A 556 -15.38 61.81 -26.24
C GLY A 556 -14.95 60.45 -26.81
N LYS A 557 -15.54 59.34 -26.35
CA LYS A 557 -15.09 57.98 -26.65
C LYS A 557 -15.70 57.42 -27.94
N VAL A 558 -15.65 58.24 -29.00
CA VAL A 558 -16.40 58.02 -30.25
C VAL A 558 -15.72 57.12 -31.27
N PHE A 559 -14.50 56.61 -31.02
CA PHE A 559 -13.76 55.80 -31.99
C PHE A 559 -13.78 54.30 -31.66
N TYR A 560 -13.53 53.47 -32.69
CA TYR A 560 -13.38 52.03 -32.56
C TYR A 560 -12.27 51.45 -33.44
N LYS A 561 -11.76 50.29 -33.05
CA LYS A 561 -10.84 49.45 -33.84
C LYS A 561 -11.40 48.03 -33.94
N ASN A 562 -11.36 47.43 -35.12
CA ASN A 562 -11.58 45.98 -35.25
C ASN A 562 -10.23 45.28 -35.05
N ASN A 563 -10.15 44.36 -34.10
CA ASN A 563 -9.11 43.35 -34.07
C ASN A 563 -9.65 42.12 -34.82
N LEU A 564 -8.87 41.61 -35.77
CA LEU A 564 -9.14 40.33 -36.43
C LEU A 564 -8.96 39.19 -35.41
N PRO A 565 -9.65 38.05 -35.57
CA PRO A 565 -9.26 36.82 -34.90
C PRO A 565 -7.82 36.47 -35.30
N ASN A 566 -6.92 36.32 -34.31
CA ASN A 566 -5.62 35.70 -34.51
C ASN A 566 -5.70 34.23 -34.08
N GLU A 567 -5.02 33.37 -34.81
CA GLU A 567 -4.68 32.04 -34.30
C GLU A 567 -3.72 32.18 -33.10
N ILE A 568 -3.73 31.20 -32.20
CA ILE A 568 -2.79 31.21 -31.08
C ILE A 568 -1.50 30.59 -31.61
N PRO A 569 -0.36 31.31 -31.59
CA PRO A 569 0.91 30.72 -32.03
C PRO A 569 1.30 29.59 -31.08
N GLU A 570 1.81 28.50 -31.66
CA GLU A 570 2.39 27.40 -30.91
C GLU A 570 3.62 27.90 -30.14
N LEU A 571 3.72 27.51 -28.88
CA LEU A 571 4.68 28.03 -27.90
C LEU A 571 5.48 26.87 -27.31
N ALA A 572 6.81 27.00 -27.31
CA ALA A 572 7.71 26.15 -26.54
C ALA A 572 8.42 26.98 -25.45
N VAL A 573 8.61 26.40 -24.27
CA VAL A 573 9.24 27.05 -23.10
C VAL A 573 10.46 26.26 -22.66
N GLY A 574 11.62 26.91 -22.61
CA GLY A 574 12.76 26.45 -21.83
C GLY A 574 12.83 27.22 -20.51
N LEU A 575 13.03 26.51 -19.40
CA LEU A 575 13.35 27.08 -18.11
C LEU A 575 14.74 26.59 -17.70
N LEU A 576 15.66 27.53 -17.49
CA LEU A 576 16.99 27.29 -16.95
C LEU A 576 17.09 27.92 -15.56
N LEU A 577 17.57 27.15 -14.59
CA LEU A 577 17.67 27.52 -13.19
C LEU A 577 19.14 27.53 -12.78
N ASP A 578 19.57 28.62 -12.16
CA ASP A 578 20.84 28.74 -11.49
C ASP A 578 20.81 27.90 -10.21
N GLU A 579 21.80 27.03 -10.05
CA GLU A 579 21.99 26.18 -8.87
C GLU A 579 23.41 26.36 -8.31
N SER A 580 23.94 27.58 -8.42
CA SER A 580 25.17 28.00 -7.76
C SER A 580 25.05 28.09 -6.23
N GLY A 581 26.19 28.22 -5.56
CA GLY A 581 26.29 28.42 -4.13
C GLY A 581 25.70 29.75 -3.64
N SER A 582 25.54 30.78 -4.49
CA SER A 582 24.86 32.03 -4.08
C SER A 582 23.36 31.81 -3.85
N MET A 583 22.77 30.82 -4.52
CA MET A 583 21.37 30.42 -4.39
C MET A 583 21.04 29.77 -3.03
N CYS A 584 22.05 29.45 -2.20
CA CYS A 584 21.82 28.95 -0.83
C CYS A 584 21.35 30.03 0.15
N SER A 585 21.46 31.30 -0.23
CA SER A 585 21.12 32.46 0.61
C SER A 585 19.84 33.16 0.15
N CYS A 586 19.17 33.85 1.07
CA CYS A 586 17.93 34.61 0.83
C CYS A 586 16.78 33.79 0.21
N ASP A 587 16.70 32.49 0.53
CA ASP A 587 15.71 31.54 -0.01
C ASP A 587 15.68 31.44 -1.55
N ARG A 588 16.70 31.92 -2.26
CA ARG A 588 16.73 31.98 -3.74
C ARG A 588 16.41 30.63 -4.38
N CYS A 589 17.06 29.56 -3.92
CA CYS A 589 16.78 28.20 -4.38
C CYS A 589 15.31 27.79 -4.15
N THR A 590 14.73 28.13 -3.00
CA THR A 590 13.31 27.88 -2.68
C THR A 590 12.38 28.60 -3.66
N TYR A 591 12.65 29.87 -3.98
CA TYR A 591 11.89 30.64 -4.98
C TYR A 591 12.08 30.11 -6.41
N ALA A 592 13.27 29.64 -6.77
CA ALA A 592 13.54 29.01 -8.06
C ALA A 592 12.77 27.69 -8.22
N ARG A 593 12.84 26.80 -7.22
CA ARG A 593 12.10 25.52 -7.16
C ARG A 593 10.59 25.73 -7.22
N ALA A 594 10.07 26.67 -6.42
CA ALA A 594 8.65 27.03 -6.43
C ALA A 594 8.20 27.57 -7.80
N SER A 595 9.02 28.43 -8.43
CA SER A 595 8.75 28.96 -9.78
C SER A 595 8.76 27.85 -10.84
N ALA A 596 9.67 26.88 -10.74
CA ALA A 596 9.75 25.74 -11.65
C ALA A 596 8.49 24.88 -11.59
N ILE A 597 8.05 24.49 -10.39
CA ILE A 597 6.81 23.72 -10.18
C ILE A 597 5.58 24.46 -10.73
N ILE A 598 5.46 25.78 -10.46
CA ILE A 598 4.36 26.60 -10.96
C ILE A 598 4.36 26.68 -12.49
N LEU A 599 5.52 26.90 -13.11
CA LEU A 599 5.63 27.07 -14.57
C LEU A 599 5.46 25.74 -15.31
N TYR A 600 5.96 24.62 -14.75
CA TYR A 600 5.78 23.29 -15.33
C TYR A 600 4.32 22.86 -15.32
N ASP A 601 3.62 22.93 -14.17
CA ASP A 601 2.19 22.62 -14.08
C ASP A 601 1.33 23.51 -14.99
N PHE A 602 1.67 24.80 -15.08
CA PHE A 602 1.02 25.74 -16.01
C PHE A 602 1.20 25.35 -17.48
N CYS A 603 2.40 24.92 -17.88
CA CYS A 603 2.67 24.51 -19.27
C CYS A 603 1.99 23.17 -19.60
N GLN A 604 2.12 22.17 -18.73
CA GLN A 604 1.45 20.86 -18.88
C GLN A 604 -0.08 21.02 -18.95
N SER A 605 -0.67 21.84 -18.07
CA SER A 605 -2.12 22.13 -18.05
C SER A 605 -2.65 22.87 -19.29
N LEU A 606 -1.77 23.32 -20.19
CA LEU A 606 -2.10 24.05 -21.42
C LEU A 606 -1.57 23.36 -22.68
N ASP A 607 -1.00 22.15 -22.57
CA ASP A 607 -0.32 21.43 -23.66
C ASP A 607 0.80 22.26 -24.33
N ILE A 608 1.53 23.04 -23.54
CA ILE A 608 2.71 23.80 -23.95
C ILE A 608 3.96 22.94 -23.70
N PRO A 609 4.73 22.53 -24.72
CA PRO A 609 5.98 21.80 -24.53
C PRO A 609 6.98 22.61 -23.70
N VAL A 610 7.45 22.00 -22.61
CA VAL A 610 8.34 22.62 -21.63
C VAL A 610 9.56 21.74 -21.38
N MET A 611 10.74 22.35 -21.27
CA MET A 611 11.94 21.72 -20.73
C MET A 611 12.41 22.49 -19.49
N VAL A 612 12.90 21.80 -18.45
CA VAL A 612 13.37 22.40 -17.20
C VAL A 612 14.74 21.84 -16.85
N TYR A 613 15.73 22.72 -16.75
CA TYR A 613 17.13 22.40 -16.48
C TYR A 613 17.67 23.21 -15.30
N GLY A 614 18.44 22.57 -14.42
CA GLY A 614 19.36 23.23 -13.48
C GLY A 614 20.78 23.32 -14.04
N HIS A 615 21.58 24.30 -13.59
CA HIS A 615 23.01 24.36 -13.88
C HIS A 615 23.89 24.71 -12.66
N SER A 616 25.04 24.05 -12.57
CA SER A 616 26.10 24.32 -11.60
C SER A 616 27.46 23.88 -12.17
N THR A 617 28.55 24.02 -11.41
CA THR A 617 29.83 23.38 -11.71
C THR A 617 30.25 22.42 -10.62
N ASP A 618 30.83 21.29 -11.03
CA ASP A 618 31.32 20.21 -10.17
C ASP A 618 32.80 19.92 -10.47
N TYR A 619 33.54 19.44 -9.48
CA TYR A 619 34.98 19.16 -9.61
C TYR A 619 35.20 17.65 -9.69
N THR A 620 35.41 17.15 -10.92
CA THR A 620 35.59 15.71 -11.19
C THR A 620 37.07 15.35 -11.40
N ASP A 621 37.38 14.06 -11.57
CA ASP A 621 38.73 13.59 -11.94
C ASP A 621 39.24 14.19 -13.27
N VAL A 622 38.32 14.65 -14.13
CA VAL A 622 38.62 15.33 -15.41
C VAL A 622 38.79 16.84 -15.23
N GLY A 623 38.64 17.35 -14.00
CA GLY A 623 38.70 18.75 -13.63
C GLY A 623 37.33 19.42 -13.51
N ASN A 624 37.33 20.75 -13.65
CA ASN A 624 36.14 21.58 -13.47
C ASN A 624 35.12 21.34 -14.59
N THR A 625 33.93 20.87 -14.23
CA THR A 625 32.93 20.30 -15.13
C THR A 625 31.62 21.07 -15.00
N VAL A 626 30.97 21.44 -16.11
CA VAL A 626 29.61 22.02 -16.04
C VAL A 626 28.61 20.89 -15.85
N ALA A 627 27.89 20.92 -14.73
CA ALA A 627 26.85 19.97 -14.38
C ALA A 627 25.48 20.56 -14.73
N LEU A 628 24.80 19.91 -15.68
CA LEU A 628 23.43 20.20 -16.06
C LEU A 628 22.49 19.14 -15.47
N TYR A 629 21.33 19.57 -14.97
CA TYR A 629 20.37 18.68 -14.31
C TYR A 629 19.04 18.74 -15.04
N SER A 630 18.67 17.69 -15.78
CA SER A 630 17.42 17.64 -16.55
C SER A 630 16.26 17.19 -15.67
N TYR A 631 15.44 18.15 -15.25
CA TYR A 631 14.23 17.92 -14.45
C TYR A 631 13.02 17.59 -15.31
N ALA A 632 12.89 18.22 -16.48
CA ALA A 632 11.85 17.92 -17.43
C ALA A 632 12.33 18.07 -18.88
N GLU A 633 11.84 17.19 -19.74
CA GLU A 633 12.08 17.16 -21.18
C GLU A 633 10.78 17.48 -21.94
N PHE A 634 10.89 17.95 -23.19
CA PHE A 634 9.71 18.25 -24.03
C PHE A 634 8.78 17.04 -24.24
N ASP A 635 9.36 15.84 -24.21
CA ASP A 635 8.71 14.56 -24.52
C ASP A 635 9.06 13.56 -23.39
N GLY A 636 8.37 13.65 -22.24
CA GLY A 636 8.60 12.79 -21.06
C GLY A 636 8.04 11.37 -21.18
N PHE A 637 8.56 10.43 -20.38
CA PHE A 637 8.19 9.01 -20.43
C PHE A 637 7.26 8.54 -19.30
N ASP A 638 7.40 9.07 -18.09
CA ASP A 638 6.83 8.52 -16.84
C ASP A 638 5.90 9.47 -16.06
N HIS A 639 5.79 10.73 -16.47
CA HIS A 639 5.08 11.80 -15.77
C HIS A 639 5.66 12.19 -14.37
N ASP A 640 6.84 11.69 -14.01
CA ASP A 640 7.47 11.91 -12.70
C ASP A 640 8.35 13.18 -12.61
N ASP A 641 8.52 13.91 -13.72
CA ASP A 641 9.27 15.18 -13.81
C ASP A 641 8.88 16.22 -12.74
N LYS A 642 7.59 16.27 -12.36
CA LYS A 642 7.09 17.11 -11.26
C LYS A 642 7.78 16.82 -9.92
N TYR A 643 8.13 15.56 -9.66
CA TYR A 643 8.83 15.13 -8.46
C TYR A 643 10.34 15.37 -8.60
N ARG A 644 10.91 15.15 -9.80
CA ARG A 644 12.33 15.43 -10.09
C ARG A 644 12.72 16.86 -9.70
N MET A 645 11.82 17.84 -9.89
CA MET A 645 12.03 19.24 -9.50
C MET A 645 12.26 19.47 -8.00
N MET A 646 12.01 18.50 -7.13
CA MET A 646 12.33 18.63 -5.70
C MET A 646 13.84 18.65 -5.41
N ASP A 647 14.66 18.08 -6.31
CA ASP A 647 16.13 18.05 -6.22
C ASP A 647 16.82 19.40 -6.57
N ILE A 648 16.08 20.38 -7.10
CA ILE A 648 16.61 21.74 -7.38
C ILE A 648 17.21 22.33 -6.09
N ALA A 649 18.54 22.49 -6.04
CA ALA A 649 19.32 22.77 -4.83
C ALA A 649 20.39 23.85 -5.08
N ALA A 650 20.96 24.43 -4.03
CA ALA A 650 22.17 25.24 -4.17
C ALA A 650 23.41 24.34 -4.12
N ARG A 651 24.28 24.44 -5.13
CA ARG A 651 25.41 23.52 -5.35
C ARG A 651 26.75 24.28 -5.44
N GLY A 652 27.51 24.11 -6.53
CA GLY A 652 28.86 24.64 -6.72
C GLY A 652 28.92 26.05 -7.34
N SER A 653 29.88 26.29 -8.21
CA SER A 653 30.04 27.55 -8.98
C SER A 653 29.12 27.56 -10.22
N ASN A 654 29.18 28.60 -11.07
CA ASN A 654 28.33 28.70 -12.27
C ASN A 654 29.05 29.23 -13.52
N ARG A 655 28.87 28.50 -14.64
CA ARG A 655 29.43 28.82 -15.97
C ARG A 655 28.30 28.98 -17.01
N ASP A 656 27.36 29.86 -16.68
CA ASP A 656 26.02 29.96 -17.29
C ASP A 656 26.01 30.04 -18.81
N GLY A 657 27.04 30.62 -19.45
CA GLY A 657 27.15 30.66 -20.90
C GLY A 657 27.11 29.28 -21.57
N ALA A 658 27.72 28.26 -20.96
CA ALA A 658 27.66 26.89 -21.47
C ALA A 658 26.24 26.31 -21.33
N ALA A 659 25.60 26.52 -20.17
CA ALA A 659 24.26 26.04 -19.88
C ALA A 659 23.18 26.71 -20.77
N LEU A 660 23.27 28.02 -20.95
CA LEU A 660 22.41 28.80 -21.82
C LEU A 660 22.57 28.38 -23.29
N ARG A 661 23.80 28.12 -23.76
CA ARG A 661 24.02 27.56 -25.11
C ARG A 661 23.38 26.18 -25.27
N PHE A 662 23.52 25.27 -24.29
CA PHE A 662 22.87 23.96 -24.36
C PHE A 662 21.35 24.07 -24.49
N VAL A 663 20.69 24.76 -23.54
CA VAL A 663 19.22 24.85 -23.50
C VAL A 663 18.68 25.63 -24.70
N ALA A 664 19.34 26.72 -25.10
CA ALA A 664 18.92 27.49 -26.27
C ALA A 664 19.10 26.73 -27.59
N GLU A 665 20.08 25.83 -27.71
CA GLU A 665 20.26 24.99 -28.90
C GLU A 665 19.34 23.74 -28.91
N GLN A 666 18.78 23.30 -27.78
CA GLN A 666 17.63 22.37 -27.82
C GLN A 666 16.34 23.09 -28.20
N LEU A 667 16.09 24.26 -27.61
CA LEU A 667 14.91 25.07 -27.88
C LEU A 667 14.90 25.64 -29.32
N SER A 668 16.07 25.82 -29.96
CA SER A 668 16.18 26.26 -31.37
C SER A 668 15.54 25.24 -32.34
N LYS A 669 15.74 23.95 -32.09
CA LYS A 669 15.33 22.81 -32.94
C LYS A 669 13.82 22.55 -32.96
N ARG A 670 13.09 23.06 -31.97
CA ARG A 670 11.64 22.92 -31.83
C ARG A 670 10.88 23.52 -33.04
N PRO A 671 9.79 22.91 -33.56
CA PRO A 671 9.02 23.48 -34.66
C PRO A 671 8.17 24.70 -34.28
N GLU A 672 7.89 24.90 -32.99
CA GLU A 672 6.97 25.93 -32.48
C GLU A 672 7.36 27.36 -32.89
N ALA A 673 6.34 28.16 -33.24
CA ALA A 673 6.51 29.51 -33.78
C ALA A 673 7.03 30.54 -32.77
N VAL A 674 6.74 30.35 -31.48
CA VAL A 674 7.25 31.19 -30.38
C VAL A 674 8.07 30.32 -29.43
N LYS A 675 9.30 30.73 -29.17
CA LYS A 675 10.25 30.05 -28.27
C LYS A 675 10.62 31.01 -27.15
N ILE A 676 10.34 30.66 -25.90
CA ILE A 676 10.70 31.47 -24.73
C ILE A 676 11.73 30.72 -23.90
N LEU A 677 12.87 31.35 -23.62
CA LEU A 677 13.85 30.87 -22.65
C LEU A 677 13.81 31.75 -21.41
N ILE A 678 13.37 31.18 -20.30
CA ILE A 678 13.34 31.81 -18.98
C ILE A 678 14.61 31.36 -18.23
N LEU A 679 15.42 32.30 -17.76
CA LEU A 679 16.56 32.05 -16.88
C LEU A 679 16.23 32.56 -15.48
N VAL A 680 16.33 31.74 -14.43
CA VAL A 680 16.25 32.18 -13.03
C VAL A 680 17.66 32.21 -12.45
N SER A 681 18.20 33.38 -12.09
CA SER A 681 19.58 33.55 -11.59
C SER A 681 19.74 34.84 -10.77
N ASP A 682 20.81 34.94 -9.97
CA ASP A 682 21.23 36.18 -9.32
C ASP A 682 22.05 37.13 -10.25
N GLY A 683 22.40 36.64 -11.45
CA GLY A 683 23.16 37.38 -12.45
C GLY A 683 24.65 37.53 -12.14
N GLN A 684 25.25 36.59 -11.39
CA GLN A 684 26.69 36.60 -11.08
C GLN A 684 27.40 35.35 -11.65
N PRO A 685 28.00 35.46 -12.85
CA PRO A 685 28.79 34.37 -13.43
C PRO A 685 30.12 34.25 -12.69
N ALA A 686 30.33 33.12 -12.01
CA ALA A 686 31.46 32.89 -11.11
C ALA A 686 31.96 31.43 -11.22
N ASP A 687 32.97 31.22 -12.07
CA ASP A 687 33.64 29.94 -12.26
C ASP A 687 35.15 30.11 -12.54
N SER A 688 35.91 29.02 -12.44
CA SER A 688 37.36 29.01 -12.67
C SER A 688 37.70 29.49 -14.10
N GLY A 689 38.31 30.67 -14.18
CA GLY A 689 38.64 31.34 -15.44
C GLY A 689 37.44 31.97 -16.18
N TYR A 690 36.26 32.05 -15.57
CA TYR A 690 35.05 32.62 -16.18
C TYR A 690 34.28 33.50 -15.17
N GLY A 691 34.37 34.81 -15.35
CA GLY A 691 33.65 35.77 -14.52
C GLY A 691 33.95 37.22 -14.91
N GLY A 692 33.31 38.16 -14.21
CA GLY A 692 33.45 39.59 -14.47
C GLY A 692 32.98 40.01 -15.87
N SER A 693 33.47 41.14 -16.38
CA SER A 693 32.96 41.75 -17.61
C SER A 693 33.07 40.87 -18.86
N ALA A 694 34.06 39.96 -18.91
CA ALA A 694 34.24 39.04 -20.03
C ALA A 694 33.14 37.96 -20.08
N ALA A 695 32.73 37.42 -18.92
CA ALA A 695 31.59 36.50 -18.85
C ALA A 695 30.28 37.23 -19.17
N GLU A 696 30.09 38.46 -18.67
CA GLU A 696 28.91 39.25 -19.05
C GLU A 696 28.86 39.59 -20.55
N GLU A 697 30.01 39.71 -21.22
CA GLU A 697 30.08 39.94 -22.68
C GLU A 697 29.71 38.67 -23.46
N ASP A 698 30.18 37.49 -23.05
CA ASP A 698 29.73 36.20 -23.60
C ASP A 698 28.22 36.00 -23.42
N LEU A 699 27.67 36.24 -22.22
CA LEU A 699 26.23 36.16 -21.97
C LEU A 699 25.39 37.10 -22.85
N ARG A 700 25.86 38.35 -23.04
CA ARG A 700 25.23 39.30 -23.99
C ARG A 700 25.36 38.82 -25.44
N GLY A 701 26.48 38.20 -25.80
CA GLY A 701 26.73 37.57 -27.09
C GLY A 701 25.76 36.42 -27.37
N ILE A 702 25.63 35.48 -26.44
CA ILE A 702 24.69 34.34 -26.47
C ILE A 702 23.26 34.85 -26.62
N LYS A 703 22.84 35.82 -25.79
CA LYS A 703 21.50 36.43 -25.89
C LYS A 703 21.24 36.95 -27.31
N GLN A 704 22.18 37.71 -27.90
CA GLN A 704 22.04 38.23 -29.25
C GLN A 704 22.07 37.15 -30.34
N GLU A 705 22.88 36.09 -30.18
CA GLU A 705 22.96 34.97 -31.13
C GLU A 705 21.61 34.26 -31.23
N TYR A 706 21.05 33.83 -30.09
CA TYR A 706 19.83 33.05 -30.05
C TYR A 706 18.56 33.91 -30.23
N GLN A 707 18.60 35.21 -29.93
CA GLN A 707 17.54 36.15 -30.37
C GLN A 707 17.43 36.22 -31.91
N ARG A 708 18.55 36.13 -32.65
CA ARG A 708 18.52 36.04 -34.13
C ARG A 708 18.00 34.68 -34.62
N LYS A 709 18.16 33.61 -33.82
CA LYS A 709 17.53 32.29 -34.03
C LYS A 709 16.03 32.26 -33.61
N GLY A 710 15.44 33.39 -33.19
CA GLY A 710 14.02 33.51 -32.86
C GLY A 710 13.65 33.18 -31.39
N ILE A 711 14.62 33.05 -30.49
CA ILE A 711 14.36 32.75 -29.07
C ILE A 711 14.19 34.04 -28.25
N LEU A 712 13.10 34.12 -27.50
CA LEU A 712 12.78 35.21 -26.58
C LEU A 712 13.36 34.93 -25.19
N PHE A 713 14.42 35.66 -24.83
CA PHE A 713 15.04 35.57 -23.51
C PHE A 713 14.26 36.39 -22.47
N VAL A 714 14.01 35.79 -21.31
CA VAL A 714 13.37 36.41 -20.14
C VAL A 714 14.21 36.08 -18.90
N ALA A 715 14.85 37.07 -18.30
CA ALA A 715 15.71 36.87 -17.13
C ALA A 715 14.94 37.14 -15.83
N ALA A 716 14.66 36.10 -15.06
CA ALA A 716 13.97 36.16 -13.78
C ALA A 716 14.94 36.44 -12.63
N ALA A 717 14.71 37.56 -11.93
CA ALA A 717 15.53 38.03 -10.81
C ALA A 717 14.81 37.81 -9.47
N ILE A 718 15.57 37.45 -8.44
CA ILE A 718 15.08 37.23 -7.08
C ILE A 718 15.62 38.35 -6.16
N GLY A 719 14.75 39.01 -5.40
CA GLY A 719 15.15 40.04 -4.44
C GLY A 719 15.93 41.21 -5.08
N ASP A 720 17.04 41.59 -4.45
CA ASP A 720 17.86 42.74 -4.85
C ASP A 720 18.73 42.49 -6.11
N ASP A 721 18.83 41.24 -6.58
CA ASP A 721 19.68 40.82 -7.71
C ASP A 721 19.32 41.48 -9.04
N LYS A 722 18.16 42.14 -9.09
CA LYS A 722 17.64 42.92 -10.22
C LYS A 722 18.72 43.75 -10.91
N GLN A 723 19.61 44.44 -10.19
CA GLN A 723 20.62 45.32 -10.80
C GLN A 723 21.68 44.56 -11.60
N ASN A 724 22.03 43.33 -11.21
CA ASN A 724 22.96 42.48 -11.95
C ASN A 724 22.28 41.92 -13.21
N ILE A 725 21.05 41.41 -13.05
CA ILE A 725 20.23 40.90 -14.15
C ILE A 725 19.93 42.01 -15.18
N GLU A 726 19.63 43.23 -14.74
CA GLU A 726 19.42 44.40 -15.61
C GLU A 726 20.71 44.81 -16.33
N ARG A 727 21.89 44.71 -15.68
CA ARG A 727 23.20 44.97 -16.30
C ARG A 727 23.53 43.99 -17.45
N ILE A 728 23.15 42.72 -17.33
CA ILE A 728 23.45 41.68 -18.33
C ILE A 728 22.34 41.58 -19.38
N TYR A 729 21.07 41.55 -18.96
CA TYR A 729 19.91 41.22 -19.81
C TYR A 729 19.03 42.42 -20.18
N GLY A 730 19.21 43.61 -19.58
CA GLY A 730 18.46 44.84 -19.89
C GLY A 730 16.94 44.71 -19.66
N ASP A 731 16.13 45.42 -20.46
CA ASP A 731 14.65 45.48 -20.44
C ASP A 731 13.89 44.13 -20.49
N SER A 732 14.60 43.00 -20.55
CA SER A 732 14.07 41.64 -20.68
C SER A 732 13.94 40.90 -19.34
N PHE A 733 13.82 41.61 -18.22
CA PHE A 733 13.78 41.00 -16.88
C PHE A 733 12.36 40.79 -16.31
N LEU A 734 12.27 39.87 -15.35
CA LEU A 734 11.05 39.45 -14.64
C LEU A 734 11.36 39.36 -13.14
N ASP A 735 10.83 40.27 -12.31
CA ASP A 735 10.97 40.15 -10.85
C ASP A 735 10.03 39.06 -10.31
N ILE A 736 10.61 38.03 -9.69
CA ILE A 736 9.89 36.86 -9.15
C ILE A 736 9.88 36.80 -7.60
N SER A 737 10.28 37.89 -6.93
CA SER A 737 10.34 37.99 -5.46
C SER A 737 8.97 37.85 -4.77
N ASP A 738 7.88 38.01 -5.53
CA ASP A 738 6.52 37.67 -5.12
C ASP A 738 5.90 36.71 -6.15
N LEU A 739 5.81 35.43 -5.76
CA LEU A 739 5.22 34.36 -6.58
C LEU A 739 3.75 34.61 -6.94
N ASN A 740 3.02 35.42 -6.16
CA ASN A 740 1.62 35.78 -6.46
C ASN A 740 1.54 36.77 -7.65
N GLN A 741 2.62 37.49 -7.94
CA GLN A 741 2.72 38.39 -9.09
C GLN A 741 3.29 37.71 -10.35
N LEU A 742 3.97 36.56 -10.21
CA LEU A 742 4.46 35.75 -11.33
C LEU A 742 3.35 35.54 -12.41
N PRO A 743 2.09 35.19 -12.07
CA PRO A 743 1.00 35.14 -13.04
C PRO A 743 0.77 36.40 -13.86
N ILE A 744 0.75 37.56 -13.20
CA ILE A 744 0.43 38.85 -13.84
C ILE A 744 1.58 39.27 -14.75
N LYS A 745 2.81 39.18 -14.24
CA LYS A 745 4.03 39.57 -14.95
C LYS A 745 4.30 38.64 -16.15
N LEU A 746 4.23 37.32 -15.97
CA LEU A 746 4.41 36.35 -17.07
C LEU A 746 3.33 36.51 -18.16
N THR A 747 2.06 36.67 -17.78
CA THR A 747 0.97 36.93 -18.74
C THR A 747 1.25 38.21 -19.56
N ALA A 748 1.81 39.25 -18.94
CA ALA A 748 2.17 40.49 -19.64
C ALA A 748 3.36 40.31 -20.61
N VAL A 749 4.36 39.49 -20.25
CA VAL A 749 5.48 39.14 -21.14
C VAL A 749 5.00 38.35 -22.35
N VAL A 750 4.19 37.31 -22.17
CA VAL A 750 3.60 36.53 -23.28
C VAL A 750 2.75 37.44 -24.18
N LYS A 751 1.90 38.29 -23.59
CA LYS A 751 1.06 39.26 -24.31
C LYS A 751 1.84 40.29 -25.13
N ARG A 752 3.06 40.66 -24.71
CA ARG A 752 3.92 41.59 -25.46
C ARG A 752 4.42 40.97 -26.77
N HIS A 753 4.67 39.66 -26.79
CA HIS A 753 5.31 38.97 -27.92
C HIS A 753 4.36 38.15 -28.79
N VAL A 754 3.21 37.70 -28.25
CA VAL A 754 2.11 37.06 -29.01
C VAL A 754 1.29 38.10 -29.81
N ARG A 755 1.59 39.40 -29.67
CA ARG A 755 1.00 40.48 -30.47
C ARG A 755 1.84 40.77 -31.71
N VAL A 756 1.63 39.97 -32.74
CA VAL A 756 1.92 40.28 -34.15
C VAL A 756 0.58 40.54 -34.86
#